data_AF-A0A4Y3KNM9-F1
#
_entry.id   AF-A0A4Y3KNM9-F1
#
_cell.length_a   1.000
_cell.length_b   1.000
_cell.length_c   1.000
_cell.angle_alpha   90.00
_cell.angle_beta   90.00
_cell.angle_gamma   90.00
#
_symmetry.space_group_name_H-M   'P 1'
#
loop_
_entity.id
_entity.type
_entity.pdbx_description
1 polymer ?
#
loop_
_entity_poly.entity_id
_entity_poly.type
_entity_poly.pdbx_seq_one_letter_code
_entity_poly.pdbx_strand_id
1 'polypeptide(L)'
;MRARRLWGAVAAASVALTTALVATPAGAATDDGLVGRWKLDETSGTVAADSSGHGRHAAVTGAASWNAGDGFTFSGGASSSGNAIALPDGLLSGLDSVTVDFDVHITPGMTANYFLFTLGNPASLSSGTGYVFVTGSDGDARLRGAITTATYTTEQSTTRSAALATGSWRHLTYTIVGGTPAAPGYAVLYEDGVEVARNSAITVKPSQVANGGSANFIGRSAWAGDKSFQGKVRDFRVYDRALTSTELTELASDVTGPALAADAAALTLGDTSAVRSSLTLPTLGSAGSAITWASSNPAVVSTTGVVTRPAAGAGDATVTLTATLTRGSGQETKQFTVTVLERPTAPGLIAEDLAAIEVVNVDDVRGNLTLPTAGANGTTFTWASSDPTVVDGTGRVHRPAHGQPTATVTLTATGALDGSTATRTITATVPALPQAVATDAYLFAYFEGESTDDGESIYLGASQGDDPTKWDDLNDAEPVLTSEYGERGLRDPFIIRSPEGDKFYMIATDLKIYPGGSFSRAQQSGSTYIEVWESTDLVTWSDQRHVKVSTDFAGNTWAPEAYYDEDLGAYVVYWASNLYPTTTVAGRSYTSTYNRMMYATTRDFVTFSEAQPWMDVKRGTGLGMIDATIVKDGSTYYRFVKDEASMTVRQEKSTDLLATVTGALPTTTSSPGWQLVKERIGVGQPNPWGGTFTSGEGPTAFKANGDNDSWYLFIDQPSYHGGRGYMAFTTTDIAAGTWTALPTAQLPSSPRHGTVLPITQAELDTVRAAYQPDLLVESVDEQVVTTDPGVAPVLPAKATAHYADGSSRQVAVTWDAIDPASYAVPGEFTVAGRLAGGVAVRASLTVRVTDEGDPVVTLTPGLAADGSAGWWRSPSVPVTASATDVAGIRSVEVKVDDDPWVSSASSSITTTVTGEGRHVVQARATDGSGRTSAVPASLEVGIDTVAPVSRATFTAATRTVAMSTADDTSGVARTEYRVGSGSWKEWTGSLAIGAYATTVQYRSVDVAGNTEVVNSLAVPAPGKVAAATRTYADAASAKLGTTMRVNVEVTATAATPTGTVRILKGGAKVGSGTLSRGKATVAVQNLGVGTHRLTVVYDGTSAYAASQTTLTVKVTRASSTTKATVTSVTSKTAAKVTVKVTSAVKATGKVTVTVTSGGKPVATRTGTLRNGAVVVTLPKLAKGTYSVKARYAGSSTVLPSTGATRLVVKAATARSAAWV
;
A
#
# COMPACT_ATOMS: atom_id res chain seq x y z
N MET A 1 3.05 93.78 12.10
CA MET A 1 3.17 95.26 12.26
C MET A 1 2.81 95.96 10.96
N ARG A 2 3.03 97.28 10.83
CA ARG A 2 2.85 98.09 9.59
C ARG A 2 3.85 97.59 8.49
N ALA A 3 3.74 97.90 7.18
CA ALA A 3 2.97 98.95 6.50
C ALA A 3 2.71 98.65 4.99
N ARG A 4 1.69 99.34 4.39
CA ARG A 4 1.64 100.07 3.07
C ARG A 4 2.49 99.52 1.89
N ARG A 5 2.03 99.44 0.62
CA ARG A 5 1.08 100.25 -0.21
C ARG A 5 0.86 99.49 -1.58
N LEU A 6 0.18 99.89 -2.69
CA LEU A 6 -0.58 101.07 -3.17
C LEU A 6 -1.47 100.66 -4.40
N TRP A 7 -2.80 100.94 -4.38
CA TRP A 7 -3.76 100.97 -5.54
C TRP A 7 -3.97 99.65 -6.34
N GLY A 8 -5.14 99.34 -6.94
CA GLY A 8 -6.47 100.00 -6.95
C GLY A 8 -7.44 99.31 -7.94
N ALA A 9 -8.59 99.96 -8.22
CA ALA A 9 -9.60 99.68 -9.26
C ALA A 9 -10.81 98.75 -8.94
N VAL A 10 -12.00 99.27 -9.33
CA VAL A 10 -13.33 98.65 -9.59
C VAL A 10 -13.92 97.65 -8.57
N ALA A 11 -14.92 98.13 -7.83
CA ALA A 11 -16.02 97.30 -7.33
C ALA A 11 -17.28 97.59 -8.18
N ALA A 12 -17.90 96.56 -8.75
CA ALA A 12 -19.17 96.68 -9.47
C ALA A 12 -20.32 96.32 -8.53
N ALA A 13 -21.14 97.31 -8.16
CA ALA A 13 -22.29 97.10 -7.27
C ALA A 13 -23.56 96.78 -8.07
N SER A 14 -23.89 95.49 -8.17
CA SER A 14 -25.16 95.04 -8.75
C SER A 14 -26.31 95.29 -7.77
N VAL A 15 -27.04 96.39 -7.96
CA VAL A 15 -28.24 96.70 -7.17
C VAL A 15 -29.39 95.76 -7.58
N ALA A 16 -29.66 94.75 -6.76
CA ALA A 16 -30.85 93.92 -6.91
C ALA A 16 -32.08 94.67 -6.38
N LEU A 17 -32.98 95.06 -7.27
CA LEU A 17 -34.19 95.79 -6.91
C LEU A 17 -35.23 94.82 -6.32
N THR A 18 -35.39 94.80 -4.99
CA THR A 18 -36.36 93.93 -4.31
C THR A 18 -37.79 94.47 -4.44
N THR A 19 -38.41 94.27 -5.61
CA THR A 19 -39.87 94.37 -5.74
C THR A 19 -40.52 93.27 -4.91
N ALA A 20 -41.09 93.64 -3.76
CA ALA A 20 -41.81 92.72 -2.90
C ALA A 20 -43.14 92.30 -3.55
N LEU A 21 -43.09 91.27 -4.41
CA LEU A 21 -44.26 90.42 -4.60
C LEU A 21 -44.58 89.75 -3.26
N VAL A 22 -45.86 89.74 -2.89
CA VAL A 22 -46.34 88.91 -1.79
C VAL A 22 -46.29 87.47 -2.28
N ALA A 23 -45.20 86.76 -1.96
CA ALA A 23 -45.11 85.34 -2.20
C ALA A 23 -46.20 84.63 -1.37
N THR A 24 -47.03 83.84 -2.04
CA THR A 24 -47.82 82.80 -1.38
C THR A 24 -46.88 81.86 -0.63
N PRO A 25 -47.23 81.37 0.57
CA PRO A 25 -46.40 80.41 1.30
C PRO A 25 -46.22 79.14 0.44
N ALA A 26 -44.97 78.72 0.23
CA ALA A 26 -44.60 77.80 -0.85
C ALA A 26 -45.46 76.52 -0.91
N GLY A 27 -45.60 75.82 0.22
CA GLY A 27 -46.40 74.60 0.32
C GLY A 27 -47.87 74.73 -0.09
N ALA A 28 -48.46 75.94 -0.09
CA ALA A 28 -49.84 76.16 -0.56
C ALA A 28 -50.01 76.04 -2.08
N ALA A 29 -48.93 76.05 -2.87
CA ALA A 29 -48.98 75.73 -4.30
C ALA A 29 -48.97 74.20 -4.52
N THR A 30 -48.14 73.47 -3.79
CA THR A 30 -47.98 72.00 -3.94
C THR A 30 -49.14 71.16 -3.37
N ASP A 31 -50.15 71.79 -2.75
CA ASP A 31 -51.39 71.11 -2.33
C ASP A 31 -52.59 71.46 -3.25
N ASP A 32 -52.45 72.34 -4.25
CA ASP A 32 -53.52 72.67 -5.20
C ASP A 32 -53.79 71.55 -6.22
N GLY A 33 -55.06 71.27 -6.50
CA GLY A 33 -55.49 70.17 -7.39
C GLY A 33 -55.34 68.76 -6.80
N LEU A 34 -55.14 68.61 -5.49
CA LEU A 34 -55.01 67.29 -4.84
C LEU A 34 -56.30 66.46 -4.93
N VAL A 35 -56.18 65.25 -5.47
CA VAL A 35 -57.18 64.18 -5.48
C VAL A 35 -57.06 63.31 -4.21
N GLY A 36 -55.86 63.23 -3.61
CA GLY A 36 -55.60 62.52 -2.36
C GLY A 36 -54.13 62.62 -1.99
N ARG A 37 -53.81 62.62 -0.69
CA ARG A 37 -52.43 62.68 -0.19
C ARG A 37 -52.25 61.83 1.05
N TRP A 38 -51.45 60.78 0.96
CA TRP A 38 -51.13 59.89 2.09
C TRP A 38 -49.65 60.02 2.43
N LYS A 39 -49.35 60.67 3.55
CA LYS A 39 -47.98 60.88 4.02
C LYS A 39 -47.25 59.57 4.33
N LEU A 40 -48.01 58.57 4.78
CA LEU A 40 -47.51 57.30 5.30
C LEU A 40 -46.59 57.50 6.53
N ASP A 41 -46.80 58.59 7.28
CA ASP A 41 -46.04 58.99 8.46
C ASP A 41 -46.65 58.45 9.78
N GLU A 42 -47.68 57.61 9.68
CA GLU A 42 -48.26 56.92 10.84
C GLU A 42 -47.23 56.04 11.56
N THR A 43 -47.45 55.85 12.87
CA THR A 43 -46.56 55.04 13.73
C THR A 43 -47.13 53.67 14.07
N SER A 44 -48.44 53.45 13.84
CA SER A 44 -49.14 52.19 14.14
C SER A 44 -50.53 52.15 13.50
N GLY A 45 -51.15 50.97 13.44
CA GLY A 45 -52.52 50.79 12.95
C GLY A 45 -52.62 50.30 11.50
N THR A 46 -53.84 50.24 10.97
CA THR A 46 -54.17 49.67 9.65
C THR A 46 -54.82 50.68 8.70
N VAL A 47 -54.67 51.97 8.96
CA VAL A 47 -55.23 53.07 8.16
C VAL A 47 -54.09 54.02 7.80
N ALA A 48 -54.01 54.40 6.53
CA ALA A 48 -53.21 55.52 6.05
C ALA A 48 -54.13 56.73 5.87
N ALA A 49 -53.83 57.84 6.51
CA ALA A 49 -54.68 59.02 6.59
C ALA A 49 -54.54 59.91 5.34
N ASP A 50 -55.67 60.33 4.80
CA ASP A 50 -55.69 61.34 3.75
C ASP A 50 -55.51 62.74 4.34
N SER A 51 -54.40 63.37 3.95
CA SER A 51 -54.00 64.74 4.29
C SER A 51 -54.47 65.78 3.27
N SER A 52 -55.10 65.41 2.15
CA SER A 52 -55.65 66.38 1.19
C SER A 52 -56.91 67.12 1.68
N GLY A 53 -57.52 66.62 2.76
CA GLY A 53 -58.78 67.15 3.30
C GLY A 53 -60.05 66.55 2.67
N HIS A 54 -59.91 65.60 1.73
CA HIS A 54 -61.05 64.93 1.10
C HIS A 54 -61.58 63.71 1.88
N GLY A 55 -60.92 63.32 2.98
CA GLY A 55 -61.33 62.19 3.84
C GLY A 55 -61.12 60.82 3.20
N ARG A 56 -60.27 60.74 2.17
CA ARG A 56 -60.02 59.55 1.34
C ARG A 56 -59.03 58.59 2.03
N HIS A 57 -59.28 58.24 3.28
CA HIS A 57 -58.43 57.35 4.07
C HIS A 57 -58.23 55.99 3.37
N ALA A 58 -56.99 55.54 3.29
CA ALA A 58 -56.59 54.28 2.68
C ALA A 58 -56.37 53.19 3.76
N ALA A 59 -56.42 51.91 3.37
CA ALA A 59 -56.36 50.78 4.28
C ALA A 59 -55.13 49.90 4.07
N VAL A 60 -54.46 49.48 5.15
CA VAL A 60 -53.36 48.52 5.07
C VAL A 60 -53.91 47.12 4.80
N THR A 61 -53.36 46.43 3.80
CA THR A 61 -53.62 45.01 3.51
C THR A 61 -52.36 44.19 3.80
N GLY A 62 -52.50 43.06 4.51
CA GLY A 62 -51.36 42.32 5.04
C GLY A 62 -50.83 42.92 6.35
N ALA A 63 -49.56 42.67 6.66
CA ALA A 63 -48.92 43.20 7.87
C ALA A 63 -48.64 44.72 7.75
N ALA A 64 -48.87 45.47 8.84
CA ALA A 64 -48.56 46.89 8.91
C ALA A 64 -47.12 47.11 9.40
N SER A 65 -46.33 47.84 8.61
CA SER A 65 -44.87 47.97 8.78
C SER A 65 -44.47 49.45 8.71
N TRP A 66 -44.87 50.21 9.73
CA TRP A 66 -44.65 51.65 9.84
C TRP A 66 -43.23 52.00 10.28
N ASN A 67 -42.57 52.94 9.59
CA ASN A 67 -41.17 53.32 9.86
C ASN A 67 -41.05 54.53 10.81
N ALA A 68 -41.94 54.65 11.81
CA ALA A 68 -41.95 55.73 12.80
C ALA A 68 -41.88 57.16 12.19
N GLY A 69 -42.58 57.38 11.07
CA GLY A 69 -42.59 58.64 10.31
C GLY A 69 -41.86 58.59 8.97
N ASP A 70 -40.90 57.67 8.77
CA ASP A 70 -40.16 57.51 7.50
C ASP A 70 -40.87 56.55 6.51
N GLY A 71 -42.18 56.77 6.32
CA GLY A 71 -43.01 56.00 5.39
C GLY A 71 -43.48 54.63 5.87
N PHE A 72 -44.05 53.88 4.92
CA PHE A 72 -44.47 52.49 5.08
C PHE A 72 -43.52 51.53 4.37
N THR A 73 -43.17 50.41 5.01
CA THR A 73 -42.33 49.34 4.45
C THR A 73 -43.16 48.23 3.81
N PHE A 74 -42.86 47.95 2.55
CA PHE A 74 -43.45 46.89 1.75
C PHE A 74 -42.56 45.64 1.78
N SER A 75 -43.15 44.48 2.09
CA SER A 75 -42.43 43.24 2.42
C SER A 75 -41.83 42.52 1.23
N GLY A 76 -42.28 42.81 0.01
CA GLY A 76 -42.07 41.95 -1.15
C GLY A 76 -42.84 40.63 -1.04
N GLY A 77 -42.46 39.68 -1.89
CA GLY A 77 -43.07 38.35 -1.99
C GLY A 77 -43.99 38.21 -3.20
N ALA A 78 -44.85 37.20 -3.19
CA ALA A 78 -45.92 37.06 -4.19
C ALA A 78 -47.03 38.08 -3.91
N SER A 79 -47.76 38.50 -4.96
CA SER A 79 -48.89 39.46 -4.84
C SER A 79 -49.94 39.06 -3.78
N SER A 80 -50.08 37.75 -3.53
CA SER A 80 -50.99 37.15 -2.54
C SER A 80 -50.49 37.13 -1.09
N SER A 81 -49.20 37.38 -0.83
CA SER A 81 -48.61 37.35 0.51
C SER A 81 -47.92 38.66 0.93
N GLY A 82 -47.50 39.49 -0.02
CA GLY A 82 -46.93 40.80 0.27
C GLY A 82 -47.97 41.80 0.78
N ASN A 83 -47.57 42.67 1.71
CA ASN A 83 -48.43 43.76 2.19
C ASN A 83 -48.55 44.88 1.13
N ALA A 84 -49.61 45.68 1.21
CA ALA A 84 -49.89 46.79 0.31
C ALA A 84 -50.91 47.78 0.91
N ILE A 85 -50.88 49.05 0.50
CA ILE A 85 -51.88 50.05 0.90
C ILE A 85 -52.99 50.07 -0.15
N ALA A 86 -54.22 49.69 0.23
CA ALA A 86 -55.41 49.81 -0.60
C ALA A 86 -55.93 51.26 -0.56
N LEU A 87 -55.91 51.94 -1.70
CA LEU A 87 -56.42 53.30 -1.86
C LEU A 87 -57.94 53.26 -2.16
N PRO A 88 -58.71 54.32 -1.86
CA PRO A 88 -60.14 54.37 -2.17
C PRO A 88 -60.44 54.32 -3.68
N ASP A 89 -61.64 53.88 -4.02
CA ASP A 89 -62.16 53.91 -5.39
C ASP A 89 -62.45 55.34 -5.87
N GLY A 90 -62.56 55.53 -7.18
CA GLY A 90 -63.00 56.78 -7.78
C GLY A 90 -61.89 57.82 -8.01
N LEU A 91 -60.62 57.52 -7.71
CA LEU A 91 -59.51 58.48 -7.83
C LEU A 91 -59.34 59.09 -9.23
N LEU A 92 -59.60 58.34 -10.30
CA LEU A 92 -59.50 58.85 -11.68
C LEU A 92 -60.80 59.49 -12.22
N SER A 93 -61.78 59.81 -11.37
CA SER A 93 -63.17 60.07 -11.82
C SER A 93 -63.35 61.47 -12.39
N GLY A 94 -63.85 61.56 -13.62
CA GLY A 94 -63.99 62.82 -14.35
C GLY A 94 -62.66 63.45 -14.79
N LEU A 95 -61.53 62.82 -14.50
CA LEU A 95 -60.20 63.35 -14.78
C LEU A 95 -59.82 63.29 -16.27
N ASP A 96 -59.45 64.44 -16.82
CA ASP A 96 -58.79 64.58 -18.13
C ASP A 96 -57.26 64.50 -18.01
N SER A 97 -56.70 64.81 -16.85
CA SER A 97 -55.29 64.68 -16.50
C SER A 97 -55.14 64.07 -15.11
N VAL A 98 -53.99 63.46 -14.82
CA VAL A 98 -53.62 63.00 -13.48
C VAL A 98 -52.12 63.11 -13.30
N THR A 99 -51.67 63.51 -12.11
CA THR A 99 -50.26 63.34 -11.70
C THR A 99 -50.21 62.47 -10.45
N VAL A 100 -49.33 61.48 -10.41
CA VAL A 100 -49.03 60.68 -9.22
C VAL A 100 -47.60 60.95 -8.80
N ASP A 101 -47.38 61.29 -7.53
CA ASP A 101 -46.14 61.88 -7.02
C ASP A 101 -45.78 61.24 -5.67
N PHE A 102 -44.55 60.74 -5.50
CA PHE A 102 -44.18 60.00 -4.29
C PHE A 102 -42.67 59.81 -4.11
N ASP A 103 -42.24 59.69 -2.85
CA ASP A 103 -40.91 59.22 -2.48
C ASP A 103 -40.89 57.69 -2.41
N VAL A 104 -39.87 57.04 -2.98
CA VAL A 104 -39.68 55.59 -2.97
C VAL A 104 -38.24 55.19 -2.64
N HIS A 105 -38.08 54.10 -1.89
CA HIS A 105 -36.77 53.47 -1.66
C HIS A 105 -36.88 51.97 -1.98
N ILE A 106 -36.40 51.55 -3.16
CA ILE A 106 -36.47 50.14 -3.60
C ILE A 106 -35.36 49.32 -2.94
N THR A 107 -35.67 48.12 -2.46
CA THR A 107 -34.68 47.22 -1.84
C THR A 107 -33.64 46.73 -2.88
N PRO A 108 -32.33 46.71 -2.55
CA PRO A 108 -31.30 46.15 -3.42
C PRO A 108 -31.59 44.71 -3.87
N GLY A 109 -31.28 44.40 -5.13
CA GLY A 109 -31.51 43.07 -5.71
C GLY A 109 -32.96 42.76 -6.10
N MET A 110 -33.91 43.70 -5.93
CA MET A 110 -35.30 43.48 -6.34
C MET A 110 -35.42 43.32 -7.87
N THR A 111 -35.81 42.13 -8.30
CA THR A 111 -35.84 41.67 -9.71
C THR A 111 -37.14 40.94 -10.06
N ALA A 112 -37.46 40.85 -11.37
CA ALA A 112 -38.77 40.51 -11.96
C ALA A 112 -39.83 41.61 -11.81
N ASN A 113 -40.99 41.45 -12.48
CA ASN A 113 -42.06 42.45 -12.50
C ASN A 113 -42.69 42.68 -11.12
N TYR A 114 -42.88 43.96 -10.78
CA TYR A 114 -43.68 44.48 -9.66
C TYR A 114 -44.13 45.90 -10.02
N PHE A 115 -45.26 46.38 -9.49
CA PHE A 115 -45.65 47.80 -9.64
C PHE A 115 -45.47 48.53 -8.29
N LEU A 116 -44.97 49.77 -8.35
CA LEU A 116 -44.84 50.67 -7.19
C LEU A 116 -46.22 51.18 -6.75
N PHE A 117 -47.09 51.47 -7.71
CA PHE A 117 -48.52 51.68 -7.49
C PHE A 117 -49.33 51.21 -8.70
N THR A 118 -50.61 50.95 -8.46
CA THR A 118 -51.66 50.66 -9.45
C THR A 118 -52.88 51.53 -9.15
N LEU A 119 -53.52 52.10 -10.17
CA LEU A 119 -54.84 52.73 -10.10
C LEU A 119 -55.73 52.15 -11.21
N GLY A 120 -56.99 51.85 -10.92
CA GLY A 120 -57.92 51.19 -11.85
C GLY A 120 -58.26 49.76 -11.46
N ASN A 121 -58.30 48.85 -12.44
CA ASN A 121 -58.96 47.54 -12.31
C ASN A 121 -57.98 46.35 -12.28
N PRO A 122 -58.36 45.22 -11.66
CA PRO A 122 -57.60 43.97 -11.74
C PRO A 122 -57.42 43.48 -13.18
N ALA A 123 -56.24 42.97 -13.51
CA ALA A 123 -55.88 42.55 -14.86
C ALA A 123 -55.77 41.03 -15.01
N SER A 124 -56.27 40.51 -16.14
CA SER A 124 -56.11 39.12 -16.55
C SER A 124 -55.80 39.03 -18.06
N LEU A 125 -55.22 37.91 -18.50
CA LEU A 125 -54.86 37.70 -19.91
C LEU A 125 -56.10 37.59 -20.83
N SER A 126 -57.27 37.25 -20.28
CA SER A 126 -58.54 37.09 -21.00
C SER A 126 -59.52 38.24 -20.77
N SER A 127 -59.27 39.11 -19.79
CA SER A 127 -60.16 40.21 -19.40
C SER A 127 -59.38 41.37 -18.74
N GLY A 128 -58.64 42.14 -19.54
CA GLY A 128 -58.10 43.41 -19.09
C GLY A 128 -59.19 44.48 -19.05
N THR A 129 -59.28 45.23 -17.95
CA THR A 129 -60.33 46.24 -17.70
C THR A 129 -59.75 47.65 -17.46
N GLY A 130 -58.47 47.84 -17.77
CA GLY A 130 -57.80 49.14 -17.74
C GLY A 130 -57.23 49.54 -16.39
N TYR A 131 -56.04 50.16 -16.42
CA TYR A 131 -55.26 50.58 -15.26
C TYR A 131 -54.19 51.60 -15.63
N VAL A 132 -53.66 52.28 -14.61
CA VAL A 132 -52.46 53.13 -14.61
C VAL A 132 -51.46 52.58 -13.60
N PHE A 133 -50.17 52.55 -13.92
CA PHE A 133 -49.13 52.11 -12.98
C PHE A 133 -47.77 52.77 -13.25
N VAL A 134 -46.84 52.61 -12.29
CA VAL A 134 -45.38 52.79 -12.48
C VAL A 134 -44.64 51.59 -11.87
N THR A 135 -43.58 51.13 -12.52
CA THR A 135 -42.62 50.14 -12.00
C THR A 135 -41.19 50.71 -11.97
N GLY A 136 -40.43 50.37 -10.93
CA GLY A 136 -39.01 50.66 -10.85
C GLY A 136 -38.16 49.80 -11.79
N SER A 137 -38.64 48.61 -12.17
CA SER A 137 -38.01 47.73 -13.16
C SER A 137 -39.04 46.78 -13.77
N ASP A 138 -39.27 46.89 -15.08
CA ASP A 138 -39.90 45.81 -15.84
C ASP A 138 -38.91 44.67 -16.15
N GLY A 139 -39.39 43.62 -16.82
CA GLY A 139 -38.59 42.44 -17.20
C GLY A 139 -37.44 42.70 -18.19
N ASP A 140 -37.37 43.86 -18.82
CA ASP A 140 -36.24 44.30 -19.66
C ASP A 140 -35.32 45.31 -18.91
N ALA A 141 -35.44 45.37 -17.58
CA ALA A 141 -34.71 46.26 -16.68
C ALA A 141 -34.94 47.78 -16.92
N ARG A 142 -36.20 48.18 -17.19
CA ARG A 142 -36.58 49.58 -17.47
C ARG A 142 -37.47 50.21 -16.41
N LEU A 143 -37.27 51.50 -16.12
CA LEU A 143 -38.23 52.33 -15.40
C LEU A 143 -39.39 52.66 -16.36
N ARG A 144 -40.62 52.28 -16.00
CA ARG A 144 -41.78 52.33 -16.90
C ARG A 144 -43.04 52.74 -16.15
N GLY A 145 -43.80 53.67 -16.73
CA GLY A 145 -45.19 53.94 -16.40
C GLY A 145 -46.07 53.73 -17.62
N ALA A 146 -47.35 53.40 -17.44
CA ALA A 146 -48.28 53.30 -18.57
C ALA A 146 -49.74 53.53 -18.16
N ILE A 147 -50.57 53.78 -19.17
CA ILE A 147 -52.04 53.81 -19.09
C ILE A 147 -52.65 52.88 -20.15
N THR A 148 -53.70 52.14 -19.79
CA THR A 148 -54.50 51.32 -20.71
C THR A 148 -55.97 51.28 -20.29
N THR A 149 -56.87 51.11 -21.26
CA THR A 149 -58.30 50.80 -21.03
C THR A 149 -58.59 49.29 -21.06
N ALA A 150 -57.59 48.44 -21.37
CA ALA A 150 -57.75 47.00 -21.54
C ALA A 150 -56.58 46.20 -20.92
N THR A 151 -55.74 45.56 -21.74
CA THR A 151 -54.64 44.65 -21.37
C THR A 151 -53.25 45.24 -21.66
N TYR A 152 -52.19 44.55 -21.22
CA TYR A 152 -50.80 44.95 -21.42
C TYR A 152 -50.42 45.21 -22.89
N THR A 153 -51.02 44.45 -23.83
CA THR A 153 -50.84 44.60 -25.29
C THR A 153 -51.34 45.94 -25.85
N THR A 154 -51.94 46.80 -25.03
CA THR A 154 -52.48 48.12 -25.40
C THR A 154 -51.96 49.26 -24.52
N GLU A 155 -50.93 49.01 -23.70
CA GLU A 155 -50.33 49.98 -22.77
C GLU A 155 -49.62 51.15 -23.47
N GLN A 156 -50.20 52.34 -23.34
CA GLN A 156 -49.58 53.59 -23.79
C GLN A 156 -48.46 53.96 -22.81
N SER A 157 -47.25 53.53 -23.16
CA SER A 157 -46.11 53.43 -22.24
C SER A 157 -45.23 54.66 -22.25
N THR A 158 -44.75 55.06 -21.09
CA THR A 158 -43.69 56.06 -20.89
C THR A 158 -42.52 55.35 -20.22
N THR A 159 -41.38 55.23 -20.92
CA THR A 159 -40.33 54.27 -20.55
C THR A 159 -38.94 54.89 -20.67
N ARG A 160 -38.11 54.76 -19.64
CA ARG A 160 -36.66 54.97 -19.71
C ARG A 160 -35.96 53.64 -19.95
N SER A 161 -34.91 53.61 -20.76
CA SER A 161 -34.14 52.40 -21.09
C SER A 161 -33.38 51.75 -19.92
N ALA A 162 -33.42 52.32 -18.72
CA ALA A 162 -32.79 51.82 -17.51
C ALA A 162 -33.74 51.94 -16.31
N ALA A 163 -33.67 50.96 -15.41
CA ALA A 163 -34.42 50.86 -14.16
C ALA A 163 -34.19 52.06 -13.22
N LEU A 164 -34.98 52.12 -12.15
CA LEU A 164 -34.72 53.01 -11.02
C LEU A 164 -33.56 52.45 -10.17
N ALA A 165 -32.71 53.33 -9.65
CA ALA A 165 -31.67 52.92 -8.71
C ALA A 165 -32.29 52.37 -7.41
N THR A 166 -31.72 51.29 -6.88
CA THR A 166 -32.13 50.65 -5.62
C THR A 166 -31.21 51.10 -4.47
N GLY A 167 -31.57 50.81 -3.22
CA GLY A 167 -30.73 51.11 -2.04
C GLY A 167 -30.61 52.59 -1.68
N SER A 168 -31.38 53.48 -2.32
CA SER A 168 -31.44 54.90 -2.01
C SER A 168 -32.88 55.40 -2.13
N TRP A 169 -33.24 56.45 -1.38
CA TRP A 169 -34.47 57.20 -1.61
C TRP A 169 -34.39 57.90 -2.98
N ARG A 170 -35.52 57.92 -3.70
CA ARG A 170 -35.76 58.48 -5.02
C ARG A 170 -37.10 59.21 -4.99
N HIS A 171 -37.19 60.38 -5.58
CA HIS A 171 -38.48 61.05 -5.78
C HIS A 171 -38.99 60.72 -7.19
N LEU A 172 -40.26 60.31 -7.33
CA LEU A 172 -40.87 59.94 -8.60
C LEU A 172 -42.19 60.67 -8.83
N THR A 173 -42.33 61.24 -10.01
CA THR A 173 -43.59 61.83 -10.49
C THR A 173 -43.98 61.23 -11.84
N TYR A 174 -45.23 60.82 -11.99
CA TYR A 174 -45.80 60.37 -13.27
C TYR A 174 -47.03 61.20 -13.63
N THR A 175 -46.86 62.06 -14.62
CA THR A 175 -47.92 62.94 -15.15
C THR A 175 -48.52 62.32 -16.41
N ILE A 176 -49.85 62.30 -16.51
CA ILE A 176 -50.61 61.94 -17.72
C ILE A 176 -51.60 63.06 -18.04
N VAL A 177 -51.52 63.62 -19.24
CA VAL A 177 -52.52 64.51 -19.84
C VAL A 177 -53.19 63.74 -20.97
N GLY A 178 -54.47 63.42 -20.81
CA GLY A 178 -55.20 62.55 -21.73
C GLY A 178 -55.75 63.25 -22.96
N GLY A 179 -55.46 62.71 -24.15
CA GLY A 179 -55.92 63.26 -25.43
C GLY A 179 -57.02 62.45 -26.11
N THR A 180 -57.02 62.51 -27.44
CA THR A 180 -57.83 61.70 -28.35
C THR A 180 -56.98 61.29 -29.57
N PRO A 181 -57.39 60.32 -30.40
CA PRO A 181 -56.65 59.97 -31.63
C PRO A 181 -56.45 61.12 -32.63
N ALA A 182 -57.29 62.18 -32.58
CA ALA A 182 -57.17 63.36 -33.44
C ALA A 182 -56.33 64.49 -32.81
N ALA A 183 -56.17 64.47 -31.49
CA ALA A 183 -55.35 65.41 -30.72
C ALA A 183 -54.78 64.67 -29.50
N PRO A 184 -53.65 63.95 -29.65
CA PRO A 184 -53.03 63.23 -28.54
C PRO A 184 -52.52 64.20 -27.47
N GLY A 185 -52.64 63.77 -26.22
CA GLY A 185 -51.95 64.36 -25.08
C GLY A 185 -50.61 63.66 -24.86
N TYR A 186 -50.09 63.75 -23.64
CA TYR A 186 -48.77 63.25 -23.32
C TYR A 186 -48.70 62.67 -21.90
N ALA A 187 -47.70 61.82 -21.66
CA ALA A 187 -47.33 61.38 -20.33
C ALA A 187 -45.82 61.54 -20.12
N VAL A 188 -45.41 61.83 -18.90
CA VAL A 188 -44.01 62.14 -18.52
C VAL A 188 -43.68 61.50 -17.19
N LEU A 189 -42.54 60.80 -17.14
CA LEU A 189 -41.90 60.37 -15.90
C LEU A 189 -40.81 61.38 -15.51
N TYR A 190 -40.81 61.76 -14.25
CA TYR A 190 -39.77 62.53 -13.60
C TYR A 190 -39.09 61.67 -12.53
N GLU A 191 -37.76 61.74 -12.44
CA GLU A 191 -36.98 61.26 -11.28
C GLU A 191 -36.27 62.47 -10.67
N ASP A 192 -36.37 62.63 -9.35
CA ASP A 192 -35.71 63.70 -8.61
C ASP A 192 -36.01 65.11 -9.19
N GLY A 193 -37.26 65.31 -9.65
CA GLY A 193 -37.76 66.56 -10.24
C GLY A 193 -37.39 66.79 -11.72
N VAL A 194 -36.61 65.89 -12.35
CA VAL A 194 -36.11 66.03 -13.73
C VAL A 194 -36.79 65.04 -14.67
N GLU A 195 -37.16 65.49 -15.88
CA GLU A 195 -37.80 64.65 -16.90
C GLU A 195 -36.85 63.54 -17.38
N VAL A 196 -37.27 62.28 -17.22
CA VAL A 196 -36.47 61.09 -17.58
C VAL A 196 -37.07 60.20 -18.67
N ALA A 197 -38.37 60.35 -18.96
CA ALA A 197 -39.02 59.76 -20.13
C ALA A 197 -40.33 60.49 -20.49
N ARG A 198 -40.66 60.57 -21.78
CA ARG A 198 -41.90 61.18 -22.29
C ARG A 198 -42.51 60.33 -23.40
N ASN A 199 -43.85 60.24 -23.40
CA ASN A 199 -44.65 59.76 -24.52
C ASN A 199 -45.63 60.88 -24.93
N SER A 200 -45.54 61.38 -26.17
CA SER A 200 -46.39 62.46 -26.69
C SER A 200 -47.55 61.96 -27.59
N ALA A 201 -47.98 60.71 -27.40
CA ALA A 201 -49.01 60.05 -28.19
C ALA A 201 -50.12 59.45 -27.32
N ILE A 202 -50.43 60.06 -26.17
CA ILE A 202 -51.45 59.55 -25.25
C ILE A 202 -52.85 59.89 -25.77
N THR A 203 -53.62 58.86 -26.07
CA THR A 203 -55.00 58.97 -26.59
C THR A 203 -56.05 58.41 -25.64
N VAL A 204 -55.63 57.94 -24.46
CA VAL A 204 -56.49 57.55 -23.33
C VAL A 204 -56.50 58.66 -22.28
N LYS A 205 -57.70 59.00 -21.78
CA LYS A 205 -57.88 59.87 -20.61
C LYS A 205 -57.94 59.06 -19.30
N PRO A 206 -57.47 59.58 -18.15
CA PRO A 206 -57.58 58.87 -16.88
C PRO A 206 -59.02 58.45 -16.55
N SER A 207 -60.02 59.29 -16.83
CA SER A 207 -61.45 58.99 -16.70
C SER A 207 -61.99 57.87 -17.61
N GLN A 208 -61.24 57.43 -18.63
CA GLN A 208 -61.60 56.30 -19.48
C GLN A 208 -61.08 54.96 -18.96
N VAL A 209 -60.19 54.97 -17.96
CA VAL A 209 -59.90 53.78 -17.14
C VAL A 209 -61.15 53.53 -16.30
N ALA A 210 -61.84 52.41 -16.55
CA ALA A 210 -63.20 52.18 -16.07
C ALA A 210 -63.29 52.25 -14.54
N ASN A 211 -63.75 53.38 -14.00
CA ASN A 211 -63.42 53.75 -12.63
C ASN A 211 -64.41 53.21 -11.58
N GLY A 212 -64.29 51.91 -11.32
CA GLY A 212 -64.95 51.18 -10.24
C GLY A 212 -64.18 49.92 -9.86
N GLY A 213 -62.84 49.98 -9.98
CA GLY A 213 -61.95 48.82 -9.93
C GLY A 213 -61.26 48.63 -8.59
N SER A 214 -61.28 47.41 -8.08
CA SER A 214 -60.70 47.00 -6.79
C SER A 214 -59.18 46.82 -6.79
N ALA A 215 -58.44 47.52 -7.67
CA ALA A 215 -56.99 47.41 -7.81
C ALA A 215 -56.22 48.72 -7.53
N ASN A 216 -56.83 49.66 -6.82
CA ASN A 216 -56.16 50.88 -6.36
C ASN A 216 -55.20 50.54 -5.20
N PHE A 217 -53.90 50.42 -5.48
CA PHE A 217 -52.89 49.97 -4.51
C PHE A 217 -51.58 50.75 -4.60
N ILE A 218 -50.96 51.03 -3.46
CA ILE A 218 -49.50 51.24 -3.37
C ILE A 218 -48.87 49.87 -3.04
N GLY A 219 -47.85 49.47 -3.79
CA GLY A 219 -47.03 48.28 -3.55
C GLY A 219 -47.54 46.94 -4.12
N ARG A 220 -48.65 46.94 -4.88
CA ARG A 220 -49.19 45.74 -5.55
C ARG A 220 -49.57 46.04 -7.01
N SER A 221 -49.31 45.07 -7.90
CA SER A 221 -49.66 45.12 -9.33
C SER A 221 -51.14 44.82 -9.58
N ALA A 222 -51.67 45.29 -10.72
CA ALA A 222 -52.95 44.83 -11.28
C ALA A 222 -52.95 43.32 -11.60
N TRP A 223 -51.76 42.74 -11.83
CA TRP A 223 -51.57 41.34 -12.23
C TRP A 223 -51.23 40.46 -11.03
N ALA A 224 -52.03 39.40 -10.82
CA ALA A 224 -51.84 38.47 -9.70
C ALA A 224 -50.56 37.61 -9.79
N GLY A 225 -49.93 37.52 -10.96
CA GLY A 225 -48.69 36.78 -11.19
C GLY A 225 -47.39 37.57 -10.95
N ASP A 226 -47.48 38.89 -10.77
CA ASP A 226 -46.32 39.73 -10.45
C ASP A 226 -45.90 39.59 -8.97
N LYS A 227 -44.70 40.07 -8.64
CA LYS A 227 -44.25 40.23 -7.25
C LYS A 227 -44.91 41.47 -6.62
N SER A 228 -45.12 41.42 -5.31
CA SER A 228 -45.36 42.63 -4.52
C SER A 228 -44.10 43.47 -4.44
N PHE A 229 -44.25 44.79 -4.31
CA PHE A 229 -43.14 45.72 -4.09
C PHE A 229 -42.36 45.38 -2.81
N GLN A 230 -41.04 45.54 -2.84
CA GLN A 230 -40.16 45.45 -1.66
C GLN A 230 -39.33 46.72 -1.52
N GLY A 231 -39.51 47.42 -0.40
CA GLY A 231 -38.90 48.73 -0.17
C GLY A 231 -39.77 49.63 0.72
N LYS A 232 -39.63 50.95 0.58
CA LYS A 232 -40.46 51.95 1.27
C LYS A 232 -41.16 52.90 0.30
N VAL A 233 -42.29 53.45 0.72
CA VAL A 233 -42.93 54.65 0.11
C VAL A 233 -43.32 55.63 1.21
N ARG A 234 -43.22 56.93 0.93
CA ARG A 234 -43.75 58.04 1.77
C ARG A 234 -44.28 59.19 0.89
N ASP A 235 -45.10 60.04 1.49
CA ASP A 235 -45.76 61.21 0.87
C ASP A 235 -46.35 60.96 -0.53
N PHE A 236 -47.17 59.93 -0.64
CA PHE A 236 -47.84 59.57 -1.90
C PHE A 236 -49.01 60.50 -2.18
N ARG A 237 -48.93 61.25 -3.28
CA ARG A 237 -49.92 62.26 -3.70
C ARG A 237 -50.51 61.89 -5.07
N VAL A 238 -51.77 62.28 -5.27
CA VAL A 238 -52.45 62.23 -6.58
C VAL A 238 -53.08 63.58 -6.84
N TYR A 239 -52.94 64.12 -8.06
CA TYR A 239 -53.47 65.41 -8.50
C TYR A 239 -54.35 65.27 -9.75
N ASP A 240 -55.30 66.19 -9.96
CA ASP A 240 -56.19 66.26 -11.13
C ASP A 240 -55.58 66.96 -12.35
N ARG A 241 -54.40 67.54 -12.18
CA ARG A 241 -53.68 68.39 -13.13
C ARG A 241 -52.25 67.91 -13.38
N ALA A 242 -51.61 68.47 -14.39
CA ALA A 242 -50.15 68.43 -14.53
C ALA A 242 -49.50 69.45 -13.57
N LEU A 243 -48.36 69.05 -12.98
CA LEU A 243 -47.53 69.95 -12.15
C LEU A 243 -46.53 70.75 -13.02
N THR A 244 -46.12 71.91 -12.51
CA THR A 244 -45.07 72.75 -13.11
C THR A 244 -43.68 72.31 -12.69
N SER A 245 -42.65 72.70 -13.44
CA SER A 245 -41.24 72.41 -13.10
C SER A 245 -40.78 72.96 -11.75
N THR A 246 -41.41 74.03 -11.27
CA THR A 246 -41.14 74.60 -9.94
C THR A 246 -41.68 73.68 -8.85
N GLU A 247 -42.94 73.24 -8.96
CA GLU A 247 -43.56 72.31 -8.02
C GLU A 247 -42.81 70.97 -8.00
N LEU A 248 -42.47 70.42 -9.17
CA LEU A 248 -41.66 69.19 -9.29
C LEU A 248 -40.26 69.32 -8.64
N THR A 249 -39.67 70.52 -8.65
CA THR A 249 -38.40 70.80 -7.96
C THR A 249 -38.58 70.92 -6.44
N GLU A 250 -39.67 71.57 -6.00
CA GLU A 250 -39.98 71.74 -4.58
C GLU A 250 -40.29 70.38 -3.92
N LEU A 251 -41.09 69.54 -4.58
CA LEU A 251 -41.44 68.19 -4.13
C LEU A 251 -40.21 67.27 -4.02
N ALA A 252 -39.30 67.31 -5.00
CA ALA A 252 -38.07 66.52 -5.00
C ALA A 252 -37.00 66.99 -3.97
N SER A 253 -37.18 68.16 -3.33
CA SER A 253 -36.13 68.78 -2.50
C SER A 253 -35.84 67.97 -1.22
N ASP A 254 -36.85 67.35 -0.60
CA ASP A 254 -36.74 66.53 0.62
C ASP A 254 -36.02 65.18 0.39
N VAL A 255 -35.78 64.78 -0.86
CA VAL A 255 -34.92 63.63 -1.23
C VAL A 255 -33.56 64.09 -1.73
N THR A 256 -33.54 65.07 -2.65
CA THR A 256 -32.32 65.48 -3.36
C THR A 256 -31.34 66.23 -2.45
N GLY A 257 -31.83 67.14 -1.59
CA GLY A 257 -31.00 67.91 -0.66
C GLY A 257 -30.25 67.03 0.35
N PRO A 258 -30.94 66.16 1.12
CA PRO A 258 -30.28 65.25 2.06
C PRO A 258 -29.31 64.27 1.40
N ALA A 259 -29.59 63.81 0.18
CA ALA A 259 -28.70 62.93 -0.57
C ALA A 259 -27.40 63.63 -1.01
N LEU A 260 -27.50 64.88 -1.50
CA LEU A 260 -26.33 65.70 -1.83
C LEU A 260 -25.44 65.93 -0.60
N ALA A 261 -26.03 66.31 0.53
CA ALA A 261 -25.31 66.55 1.77
C ALA A 261 -24.64 65.27 2.32
N ALA A 262 -25.30 64.11 2.18
CA ALA A 262 -24.72 62.82 2.57
C ALA A 262 -23.51 62.43 1.68
N ASP A 263 -23.63 62.61 0.35
CA ASP A 263 -22.54 62.34 -0.58
C ASP A 263 -21.38 63.32 -0.42
N ALA A 264 -21.69 64.62 -0.22
CA ALA A 264 -20.69 65.63 0.06
C ALA A 264 -19.98 65.35 1.39
N ALA A 265 -20.68 64.94 2.45
CA ALA A 265 -20.05 64.52 3.70
C ALA A 265 -19.11 63.32 3.49
N ALA A 266 -19.61 62.25 2.84
CA ALA A 266 -18.89 60.98 2.65
C ALA A 266 -17.69 61.07 1.68
N LEU A 267 -17.72 61.96 0.69
CA LEU A 267 -16.68 62.06 -0.34
C LEU A 267 -15.30 62.35 0.27
N THR A 268 -14.34 61.45 0.05
CA THR A 268 -12.95 61.58 0.49
C THR A 268 -11.99 61.13 -0.61
N LEU A 269 -10.77 61.66 -0.59
CA LEU A 269 -9.65 61.27 -1.49
C LEU A 269 -8.49 60.61 -0.73
N GLY A 270 -8.69 60.23 0.55
CA GLY A 270 -7.63 59.72 1.41
C GLY A 270 -6.66 60.80 1.89
N ASP A 271 -5.40 60.42 2.16
CA ASP A 271 -4.34 61.39 2.44
C ASP A 271 -3.88 62.08 1.15
N THR A 272 -4.13 63.39 1.08
CA THR A 272 -3.81 64.25 -0.06
C THR A 272 -2.58 65.13 0.20
N SER A 273 -1.86 64.92 1.31
CA SER A 273 -0.73 65.76 1.73
C SER A 273 0.64 65.39 1.13
N ALA A 274 0.78 64.18 0.58
CA ALA A 274 2.05 63.60 0.16
C ALA A 274 1.94 62.79 -1.16
N VAL A 275 1.14 63.27 -2.11
CA VAL A 275 0.74 62.50 -3.30
C VAL A 275 1.91 62.28 -4.26
N ARG A 276 2.13 61.01 -4.65
CA ARG A 276 3.18 60.55 -5.58
C ARG A 276 2.65 59.87 -6.84
N SER A 277 1.37 59.51 -6.86
CA SER A 277 0.70 58.72 -7.90
C SER A 277 -0.66 59.33 -8.25
N SER A 278 -1.25 58.91 -9.38
CA SER A 278 -2.58 59.38 -9.80
C SER A 278 -3.67 59.05 -8.76
N LEU A 279 -4.59 59.98 -8.56
CA LEU A 279 -5.73 59.85 -7.65
C LEU A 279 -6.93 59.24 -8.37
N THR A 280 -7.65 58.33 -7.73
CA THR A 280 -8.99 57.91 -8.17
C THR A 280 -10.00 58.97 -7.75
N LEU A 281 -10.67 59.62 -8.70
CA LEU A 281 -11.69 60.64 -8.43
C LEU A 281 -13.11 60.04 -8.65
N PRO A 282 -13.93 59.86 -7.58
CA PRO A 282 -15.27 59.30 -7.72
C PRO A 282 -16.18 60.16 -8.60
N THR A 283 -16.93 59.54 -9.52
CA THR A 283 -17.90 60.19 -10.42
C THR A 283 -19.36 60.02 -10.00
N LEU A 284 -19.61 59.27 -8.93
CA LEU A 284 -20.93 59.00 -8.35
C LEU A 284 -20.79 58.87 -6.83
N GLY A 285 -21.72 59.46 -6.08
CA GLY A 285 -21.83 59.33 -4.62
C GLY A 285 -22.62 58.08 -4.18
N SER A 286 -22.52 57.72 -2.90
CA SER A 286 -23.20 56.58 -2.30
C SER A 286 -24.73 56.71 -2.25
N ALA A 287 -25.26 57.94 -2.10
CA ALA A 287 -26.68 58.27 -2.23
C ALA A 287 -27.08 58.55 -3.71
N GLY A 288 -26.13 58.44 -4.64
CA GLY A 288 -26.35 58.50 -6.08
C GLY A 288 -26.34 59.90 -6.69
N SER A 289 -25.71 60.89 -6.04
CA SER A 289 -25.42 62.18 -6.67
C SER A 289 -24.29 62.02 -7.70
N ALA A 290 -24.45 62.59 -8.90
CA ALA A 290 -23.38 62.58 -9.90
C ALA A 290 -22.26 63.55 -9.48
N ILE A 291 -21.00 63.18 -9.69
CA ILE A 291 -19.85 63.98 -9.25
C ILE A 291 -18.96 64.35 -10.45
N THR A 292 -18.69 65.64 -10.60
CA THR A 292 -17.79 66.19 -11.62
C THR A 292 -16.65 66.96 -10.96
N TRP A 293 -15.47 66.99 -11.59
CA TRP A 293 -14.24 67.49 -10.97
C TRP A 293 -13.61 68.63 -11.76
N ALA A 294 -13.28 69.71 -11.05
CA ALA A 294 -12.43 70.80 -11.54
C ALA A 294 -11.09 70.80 -10.77
N SER A 295 -10.01 71.20 -11.45
CA SER A 295 -8.67 71.31 -10.87
C SER A 295 -8.13 72.73 -11.04
N SER A 296 -7.53 73.29 -9.98
CA SER A 296 -6.86 74.59 -10.05
C SER A 296 -5.55 74.55 -10.84
N ASN A 297 -5.01 73.36 -11.13
CA ASN A 297 -3.83 73.16 -11.98
C ASN A 297 -3.91 71.80 -12.70
N PRO A 298 -4.64 71.72 -13.83
CA PRO A 298 -4.84 70.48 -14.60
C PRO A 298 -3.55 69.83 -15.14
N ALA A 299 -2.41 70.55 -15.13
CA ALA A 299 -1.12 69.99 -15.55
C ALA A 299 -0.43 69.17 -14.45
N VAL A 300 -0.72 69.45 -13.18
CA VAL A 300 -0.16 68.73 -12.00
C VAL A 300 -1.14 67.68 -11.48
N VAL A 301 -2.44 67.99 -11.42
CA VAL A 301 -3.51 66.99 -11.19
C VAL A 301 -4.64 67.26 -12.16
N SER A 302 -4.91 66.34 -13.08
CA SER A 302 -5.98 66.48 -14.08
C SER A 302 -7.38 66.43 -13.44
N THR A 303 -8.41 66.82 -14.21
CA THR A 303 -9.83 66.61 -13.84
C THR A 303 -10.24 65.12 -13.81
N THR A 304 -9.37 64.21 -14.25
CA THR A 304 -9.51 62.76 -14.14
C THR A 304 -8.59 62.15 -13.09
N GLY A 305 -7.88 62.97 -12.30
CA GLY A 305 -7.00 62.54 -11.21
C GLY A 305 -5.59 62.11 -11.64
N VAL A 306 -5.22 62.21 -12.91
CA VAL A 306 -3.86 61.91 -13.39
C VAL A 306 -2.88 62.90 -12.76
N VAL A 307 -1.85 62.40 -12.08
CA VAL A 307 -0.86 63.22 -11.36
C VAL A 307 0.44 63.30 -12.15
N THR A 308 0.88 64.53 -12.44
CA THR A 308 2.22 64.84 -12.95
C THR A 308 3.04 65.44 -11.82
N ARG A 309 4.04 64.69 -11.31
CA ARG A 309 4.96 65.21 -10.29
C ARG A 309 5.81 66.36 -10.84
N PRO A 310 6.06 67.44 -10.08
CA PRO A 310 7.04 68.46 -10.44
C PRO A 310 8.42 67.86 -10.75
N ALA A 311 9.19 68.48 -11.64
CA ALA A 311 10.57 68.08 -11.90
C ALA A 311 11.47 68.35 -10.68
N ALA A 312 12.53 67.55 -10.50
CA ALA A 312 13.44 67.66 -9.37
C ALA A 312 14.03 69.09 -9.24
N GLY A 313 13.91 69.69 -8.05
CA GLY A 313 14.33 71.07 -7.78
C GLY A 313 13.28 72.13 -8.11
N ALA A 314 12.07 71.75 -8.53
CA ALA A 314 10.93 72.67 -8.63
C ALA A 314 10.16 72.83 -7.31
N GLY A 315 10.33 71.89 -6.37
CA GLY A 315 9.56 71.82 -5.12
C GLY A 315 8.15 71.24 -5.31
N ASP A 316 7.52 70.89 -4.18
CA ASP A 316 6.18 70.30 -4.15
C ASP A 316 5.11 71.26 -4.68
N ALA A 317 4.13 70.73 -5.40
CA ALA A 317 3.06 71.52 -6.00
C ALA A 317 1.72 71.28 -5.31
N THR A 318 1.09 72.36 -4.85
CA THR A 318 -0.26 72.31 -4.27
C THR A 318 -1.33 72.64 -5.31
N VAL A 319 -2.38 71.83 -5.36
CA VAL A 319 -3.54 71.92 -6.26
C VAL A 319 -4.82 71.85 -5.45
N THR A 320 -5.82 72.66 -5.78
CA THR A 320 -7.17 72.50 -5.24
C THR A 320 -8.03 71.76 -6.25
N LEU A 321 -8.49 70.57 -5.88
CA LEU A 321 -9.56 69.87 -6.58
C LEU A 321 -10.91 70.31 -6.02
N THR A 322 -11.87 70.60 -6.88
CA THR A 322 -13.26 70.90 -6.51
C THR A 322 -14.18 69.85 -7.11
N ALA A 323 -14.78 69.02 -6.24
CA ALA A 323 -15.90 68.18 -6.60
C ALA A 323 -17.16 69.03 -6.66
N THR A 324 -17.95 68.85 -7.72
CA THR A 324 -19.31 69.38 -7.87
C THR A 324 -20.26 68.21 -7.94
N LEU A 325 -21.11 68.09 -6.93
CA LEU A 325 -22.11 67.05 -6.79
C LEU A 325 -23.45 67.57 -7.32
N THR A 326 -24.16 66.81 -8.14
CA THR A 326 -25.47 67.18 -8.67
C THR A 326 -26.48 66.05 -8.52
N ARG A 327 -27.72 66.39 -8.15
CA ARG A 327 -28.83 65.44 -8.05
C ARG A 327 -30.15 66.16 -8.28
N GLY A 328 -30.93 65.70 -9.27
CA GLY A 328 -32.08 66.46 -9.77
C GLY A 328 -31.65 67.83 -10.31
N SER A 329 -32.32 68.88 -9.85
CA SER A 329 -31.91 70.28 -10.05
C SER A 329 -31.00 70.83 -8.92
N GLY A 330 -30.71 70.04 -7.89
CA GLY A 330 -29.84 70.41 -6.77
C GLY A 330 -28.35 70.24 -7.07
N GLN A 331 -27.52 71.07 -6.44
CA GLN A 331 -26.06 71.06 -6.59
C GLN A 331 -25.35 71.42 -5.27
N GLU A 332 -24.27 70.72 -4.96
CA GLU A 332 -23.33 71.04 -3.86
C GLU A 332 -21.88 70.98 -4.37
N THR A 333 -20.92 71.55 -3.62
CA THR A 333 -19.49 71.52 -3.97
C THR A 333 -18.61 71.27 -2.75
N LYS A 334 -17.56 70.45 -2.91
CA LYS A 334 -16.55 70.16 -1.89
C LYS A 334 -15.14 70.32 -2.44
N GLN A 335 -14.23 70.89 -1.65
CA GLN A 335 -12.85 71.15 -2.06
C GLN A 335 -11.85 70.28 -1.30
N PHE A 336 -10.79 69.88 -2.00
CA PHE A 336 -9.68 69.08 -1.49
C PHE A 336 -8.36 69.76 -1.87
N THR A 337 -7.50 69.99 -0.88
CA THR A 337 -6.14 70.47 -1.11
C THR A 337 -5.21 69.28 -1.31
N VAL A 338 -4.60 69.19 -2.48
CA VAL A 338 -3.72 68.10 -2.89
C VAL A 338 -2.29 68.63 -3.02
N THR A 339 -1.36 68.10 -2.25
CA THR A 339 0.07 68.38 -2.38
C THR A 339 0.74 67.21 -3.09
N VAL A 340 1.21 67.46 -4.32
CA VAL A 340 1.97 66.51 -5.14
C VAL A 340 3.45 66.74 -4.91
N LEU A 341 4.15 65.70 -4.45
CA LEU A 341 5.57 65.79 -4.13
C LEU A 341 6.44 65.85 -5.38
N GLU A 342 7.50 66.66 -5.36
CA GLU A 342 8.46 66.71 -6.48
C GLU A 342 9.06 65.34 -6.78
N ARG A 343 9.40 65.09 -8.05
CA ARG A 343 10.10 63.86 -8.47
C ARG A 343 11.54 63.92 -7.96
N PRO A 344 12.08 62.86 -7.32
CA PRO A 344 13.48 62.80 -6.96
C PRO A 344 14.43 63.01 -8.15
N THR A 345 15.66 63.42 -7.86
CA THR A 345 16.75 63.40 -8.85
C THR A 345 17.05 61.96 -9.28
N ALA A 346 17.72 61.75 -10.42
CA ALA A 346 18.03 60.41 -10.91
C ALA A 346 18.70 59.49 -9.86
N PRO A 347 19.69 59.94 -9.04
CA PRO A 347 20.20 59.12 -7.92
C PRO A 347 19.14 58.71 -6.88
N GLY A 348 18.15 59.57 -6.61
CA GLY A 348 17.02 59.25 -5.72
C GLY A 348 16.05 58.26 -6.34
N LEU A 349 15.76 58.38 -7.64
CA LEU A 349 14.94 57.43 -8.39
C LEU A 349 15.60 56.05 -8.48
N ILE A 350 16.91 56.00 -8.73
CA ILE A 350 17.70 54.77 -8.70
C ILE A 350 17.68 54.16 -7.28
N ALA A 351 17.72 54.97 -6.23
CA ALA A 351 17.63 54.49 -4.85
C ALA A 351 16.23 53.94 -4.50
N GLU A 352 15.14 54.59 -4.94
CA GLU A 352 13.77 54.07 -4.80
C GLU A 352 13.60 52.76 -5.58
N ASP A 353 14.06 52.70 -6.84
CA ASP A 353 14.02 51.48 -7.68
C ASP A 353 14.89 50.34 -7.11
N LEU A 354 16.13 50.62 -6.67
CA LEU A 354 17.00 49.61 -6.05
C LEU A 354 16.43 49.09 -4.74
N ALA A 355 15.78 49.94 -3.93
CA ALA A 355 15.12 49.52 -2.69
C ALA A 355 13.90 48.63 -2.97
N ALA A 356 13.20 48.86 -4.08
CA ALA A 356 12.06 48.05 -4.54
C ALA A 356 12.46 46.71 -5.20
N ILE A 357 13.75 46.38 -5.35
CA ILE A 357 14.17 45.05 -5.80
C ILE A 357 13.80 44.00 -4.74
N GLU A 358 13.01 43.03 -5.15
CA GLU A 358 12.81 41.76 -4.47
C GLU A 358 13.40 40.64 -5.34
N VAL A 359 13.90 39.58 -4.70
CA VAL A 359 14.43 38.38 -5.37
C VAL A 359 13.80 37.18 -4.66
N VAL A 360 12.98 36.44 -5.38
CA VAL A 360 12.18 35.34 -4.82
C VAL A 360 13.09 34.22 -4.34
N ASN A 361 12.80 33.67 -3.16
CA ASN A 361 13.53 32.54 -2.54
C ASN A 361 15.05 32.75 -2.37
N VAL A 362 15.52 34.00 -2.24
CA VAL A 362 16.97 34.32 -2.20
C VAL A 362 17.71 33.70 -1.00
N ASP A 363 17.01 33.36 0.09
CA ASP A 363 17.56 32.68 1.26
C ASP A 363 17.52 31.14 1.18
N ASP A 364 16.88 30.54 0.15
CA ASP A 364 16.91 29.10 -0.14
C ASP A 364 16.85 28.83 -1.67
N VAL A 365 17.94 29.14 -2.36
CA VAL A 365 18.02 29.18 -3.83
C VAL A 365 18.18 27.77 -4.43
N ARG A 366 17.05 27.07 -4.59
CA ARG A 366 17.01 25.70 -5.14
C ARG A 366 17.01 25.59 -6.66
N GLY A 367 16.73 26.68 -7.38
CA GLY A 367 16.75 26.76 -8.84
C GLY A 367 17.09 28.18 -9.31
N ASN A 368 16.99 28.45 -10.61
CA ASN A 368 17.37 29.74 -11.19
C ASN A 368 16.58 30.93 -10.60
N LEU A 369 17.24 32.07 -10.43
CA LEU A 369 16.64 33.31 -9.90
C LEU A 369 16.07 34.19 -11.01
N THR A 370 14.94 34.83 -10.74
CA THR A 370 14.45 35.96 -11.53
C THR A 370 15.12 37.25 -11.02
N LEU A 371 16.02 37.82 -11.83
CA LEU A 371 16.70 39.08 -11.50
C LEU A 371 16.11 40.22 -12.35
N PRO A 372 15.48 41.25 -11.76
CA PRO A 372 14.88 42.35 -12.53
C PRO A 372 15.94 43.15 -13.29
N THR A 373 15.64 43.48 -14.54
CA THR A 373 16.52 44.25 -15.45
C THR A 373 16.13 45.73 -15.58
N ALA A 374 14.99 46.13 -15.02
CA ALA A 374 14.54 47.51 -14.94
C ALA A 374 13.73 47.78 -13.66
N GLY A 375 13.69 49.04 -13.23
CA GLY A 375 12.91 49.56 -12.11
C GLY A 375 11.76 50.47 -12.56
N ALA A 376 10.79 50.68 -11.68
CA ALA A 376 9.54 51.38 -11.99
C ALA A 376 9.71 52.86 -12.39
N ASN A 377 10.79 53.52 -11.95
CA ASN A 377 11.09 54.91 -12.33
C ASN A 377 11.92 55.04 -13.62
N GLY A 378 12.20 53.92 -14.30
CA GLY A 378 12.94 53.86 -15.56
C GLY A 378 14.44 53.52 -15.41
N THR A 379 14.89 53.19 -14.19
CA THR A 379 16.26 52.69 -13.95
C THR A 379 16.49 51.39 -14.70
N THR A 380 17.63 51.22 -15.38
CA THR A 380 18.06 49.90 -15.89
C THR A 380 19.00 49.24 -14.89
N PHE A 381 18.85 47.93 -14.69
CA PHE A 381 19.66 47.14 -13.77
C PHE A 381 20.63 46.22 -14.51
N THR A 382 21.84 46.13 -13.97
CA THR A 382 22.86 45.12 -14.34
C THR A 382 23.32 44.40 -13.09
N TRP A 383 23.62 43.11 -13.20
CA TRP A 383 23.90 42.26 -12.04
C TRP A 383 25.30 41.66 -12.10
N ALA A 384 25.99 41.69 -10.96
CA ALA A 384 27.27 41.02 -10.75
C ALA A 384 27.17 40.09 -9.53
N SER A 385 28.00 39.05 -9.51
CA SER A 385 28.03 38.04 -8.44
C SER A 385 29.43 37.94 -7.84
N SER A 386 29.53 37.71 -6.53
CA SER A 386 30.80 37.41 -5.87
C SER A 386 31.36 36.03 -6.24
N ASP A 387 30.49 35.11 -6.68
CA ASP A 387 30.87 33.82 -7.25
C ASP A 387 29.98 33.47 -8.46
N PRO A 388 30.39 33.90 -9.68
CA PRO A 388 29.71 33.56 -10.91
C PRO A 388 29.69 32.06 -11.26
N THR A 389 30.38 31.20 -10.50
CA THR A 389 30.33 29.74 -10.69
C THR A 389 29.23 29.06 -9.88
N VAL A 390 28.59 29.78 -8.95
CA VAL A 390 27.45 29.32 -8.15
C VAL A 390 26.16 30.06 -8.52
N VAL A 391 26.23 31.38 -8.73
CA VAL A 391 25.11 32.17 -9.30
C VAL A 391 25.68 33.20 -10.26
N ASP A 392 25.24 33.20 -11.52
CA ASP A 392 25.75 34.12 -12.55
C ASP A 392 24.99 35.47 -12.61
N GLY A 393 25.49 36.42 -13.41
CA GLY A 393 24.88 37.74 -13.61
C GLY A 393 23.55 37.74 -14.39
N THR A 394 23.05 36.56 -14.80
CA THR A 394 21.74 36.36 -15.43
C THR A 394 20.74 35.65 -14.50
N GLY A 395 21.17 35.31 -13.28
CA GLY A 395 20.38 34.53 -12.32
C GLY A 395 20.38 33.03 -12.59
N ARG A 396 21.27 32.50 -13.45
CA ARG A 396 21.47 31.05 -13.55
C ARG A 396 22.21 30.54 -12.32
N VAL A 397 21.77 29.41 -11.80
CA VAL A 397 22.26 28.84 -10.54
C VAL A 397 22.91 27.49 -10.80
N HIS A 398 24.05 27.27 -10.16
CA HIS A 398 24.82 26.05 -10.19
C HIS A 398 25.07 25.61 -8.75
N ARG A 399 24.13 24.82 -8.20
CA ARG A 399 24.15 24.37 -6.82
C ARG A 399 25.39 23.52 -6.51
N PRO A 400 25.98 23.62 -5.32
CA PRO A 400 27.05 22.72 -4.89
C PRO A 400 26.66 21.25 -5.05
N ALA A 401 27.60 20.39 -5.44
CA ALA A 401 27.34 18.95 -5.57
C ALA A 401 26.91 18.32 -4.23
N HIS A 402 26.15 17.23 -4.28
CA HIS A 402 25.69 16.53 -3.08
C HIS A 402 26.84 16.23 -2.09
N GLY A 403 26.60 16.50 -0.80
CA GLY A 403 27.60 16.35 0.26
C GLY A 403 28.58 17.53 0.42
N GLN A 404 28.54 18.55 -0.44
CA GLN A 404 29.19 19.84 -0.21
C GLN A 404 28.37 20.71 0.77
N PRO A 405 28.99 21.70 1.44
CA PRO A 405 28.25 22.68 2.22
C PRO A 405 27.40 23.61 1.32
N THR A 406 26.32 24.15 1.88
CA THR A 406 25.58 25.29 1.34
C THR A 406 26.54 26.45 1.01
N ALA A 407 26.41 27.02 -0.18
CA ALA A 407 27.17 28.18 -0.61
C ALA A 407 26.43 29.50 -0.28
N THR A 408 27.18 30.59 -0.16
CA THR A 408 26.64 31.93 0.09
C THR A 408 27.29 32.92 -0.87
N VAL A 409 26.48 33.66 -1.61
CA VAL A 409 26.91 34.50 -2.74
C VAL A 409 26.35 35.92 -2.58
N THR A 410 27.18 36.94 -2.73
CA THR A 410 26.71 38.34 -2.76
C THR A 410 26.39 38.73 -4.20
N LEU A 411 25.11 38.89 -4.51
CA LEU A 411 24.63 39.51 -5.74
C LEU A 411 24.66 41.03 -5.58
N THR A 412 25.08 41.74 -6.63
CA THR A 412 25.16 43.21 -6.67
C THR A 412 24.35 43.72 -7.85
N ALA A 413 23.20 44.31 -7.56
CA ALA A 413 22.43 45.08 -8.53
C ALA A 413 23.07 46.47 -8.70
N THR A 414 23.32 46.86 -9.94
CA THR A 414 23.79 48.20 -10.33
C THR A 414 22.71 48.86 -11.16
N GLY A 415 22.08 49.90 -10.61
CA GLY A 415 21.05 50.69 -11.28
C GLY A 415 21.65 51.91 -12.00
N ALA A 416 21.17 52.19 -13.21
CA ALA A 416 21.57 53.33 -14.03
C ALA A 416 20.36 54.11 -14.56
N LEU A 417 20.40 55.45 -14.45
CA LEU A 417 19.40 56.38 -14.98
C LEU A 417 20.05 57.75 -15.24
N ASP A 418 19.80 58.36 -16.40
CA ASP A 418 20.28 59.69 -16.79
C ASP A 418 21.79 59.93 -16.54
N GLY A 419 22.62 58.90 -16.76
CA GLY A 419 24.07 58.93 -16.53
C GLY A 419 24.51 58.87 -15.06
N SER A 420 23.57 58.82 -14.12
CA SER A 420 23.81 58.50 -12.70
C SER A 420 23.77 56.98 -12.48
N THR A 421 24.50 56.49 -11.48
CA THR A 421 24.44 55.09 -11.04
C THR A 421 24.45 54.96 -9.52
N ALA A 422 23.91 53.86 -9.01
CA ALA A 422 24.05 53.41 -7.63
C ALA A 422 23.96 51.87 -7.56
N THR A 423 24.26 51.28 -6.40
CA THR A 423 24.26 49.82 -6.21
C THR A 423 23.50 49.37 -4.96
N ARG A 424 22.97 48.14 -4.98
CA ARG A 424 22.46 47.40 -3.83
C ARG A 424 23.04 45.99 -3.84
N THR A 425 23.49 45.51 -2.69
CA THR A 425 23.88 44.11 -2.49
C THR A 425 22.73 43.30 -1.89
N ILE A 426 22.60 42.05 -2.32
CA ILE A 426 21.67 41.05 -1.79
C ILE A 426 22.48 39.77 -1.58
N THR A 427 22.30 39.10 -0.44
CA THR A 427 22.97 37.81 -0.19
C THR A 427 22.05 36.69 -0.62
N ALA A 428 22.58 35.73 -1.39
CA ALA A 428 21.89 34.54 -1.84
C ALA A 428 22.48 33.30 -1.16
N THR A 429 21.62 32.42 -0.66
CA THR A 429 22.00 31.18 0.03
C THR A 429 21.61 29.99 -0.82
N VAL A 430 22.59 29.18 -1.23
CA VAL A 430 22.44 28.17 -2.29
C VAL A 430 22.73 26.78 -1.70
N PRO A 431 21.70 25.98 -1.36
CA PRO A 431 21.91 24.64 -0.82
C PRO A 431 22.54 23.70 -1.85
N ALA A 432 23.32 22.73 -1.36
CA ALA A 432 23.80 21.64 -2.19
C ALA A 432 22.65 20.83 -2.81
N LEU A 433 22.95 20.13 -3.90
CA LEU A 433 22.00 19.24 -4.57
C LEU A 433 21.57 18.07 -3.65
N PRO A 434 20.33 17.57 -3.80
CA PRO A 434 19.90 16.34 -3.14
C PRO A 434 20.75 15.15 -3.58
N GLN A 435 20.62 14.04 -2.87
CA GLN A 435 21.06 12.75 -3.40
C GLN A 435 20.11 12.37 -4.55
N ALA A 436 20.65 12.07 -5.73
CA ALA A 436 19.86 11.47 -6.80
C ALA A 436 19.45 10.05 -6.39
N VAL A 437 18.15 9.79 -6.38
CA VAL A 437 17.52 8.50 -6.03
C VAL A 437 16.58 8.11 -7.18
N ALA A 438 16.43 6.81 -7.44
CA ALA A 438 15.50 6.33 -8.46
C ALA A 438 14.05 6.58 -8.02
N THR A 439 13.18 6.86 -8.98
CA THR A 439 11.72 6.82 -8.77
C THR A 439 11.27 5.36 -8.86
N ASP A 440 10.54 4.91 -7.83
CA ASP A 440 10.10 3.51 -7.64
C ASP A 440 8.56 3.44 -7.44
N ALA A 441 7.87 4.56 -7.61
CA ALA A 441 6.42 4.71 -7.48
C ALA A 441 5.93 5.97 -8.22
N TYR A 442 4.63 6.27 -8.12
CA TYR A 442 3.98 7.42 -8.73
C TYR A 442 2.97 8.05 -7.77
N LEU A 443 2.85 9.38 -7.81
CA LEU A 443 1.77 10.18 -7.21
C LEU A 443 0.80 10.60 -8.34
N PHE A 444 -0.49 10.70 -8.05
CA PHE A 444 -1.51 11.23 -8.95
C PHE A 444 -2.25 12.37 -8.25
N ALA A 445 -2.09 13.60 -8.75
CA ALA A 445 -2.91 14.73 -8.32
C ALA A 445 -4.13 14.84 -9.25
N TYR A 446 -5.34 14.93 -8.70
CA TYR A 446 -6.59 15.00 -9.47
C TYR A 446 -7.69 15.79 -8.74
N PHE A 447 -8.84 15.98 -9.38
CA PHE A 447 -10.09 16.40 -8.75
C PHE A 447 -11.20 15.42 -9.12
N GLU A 448 -12.34 15.41 -8.40
CA GLU A 448 -13.41 14.41 -8.63
C GLU A 448 -14.57 14.91 -9.52
N GLY A 449 -14.73 16.23 -9.65
CA GLY A 449 -15.61 16.88 -10.63
C GLY A 449 -16.78 17.67 -10.04
N GLU A 450 -17.54 18.29 -10.94
CA GLU A 450 -18.65 19.21 -10.65
C GLU A 450 -19.94 18.57 -10.06
N SER A 451 -19.82 17.55 -9.20
CA SER A 451 -20.97 16.80 -8.64
C SER A 451 -21.24 17.02 -7.14
N THR A 452 -20.28 17.57 -6.40
CA THR A 452 -20.33 17.80 -4.95
C THR A 452 -19.69 19.15 -4.57
N ASP A 453 -19.90 19.62 -3.34
CA ASP A 453 -19.32 20.89 -2.85
C ASP A 453 -17.78 20.83 -2.75
N ASP A 454 -17.21 19.65 -2.52
CA ASP A 454 -15.79 19.36 -2.35
C ASP A 454 -15.07 18.91 -3.63
N GLY A 455 -15.75 18.21 -4.55
CA GLY A 455 -15.15 17.54 -5.72
C GLY A 455 -14.40 18.42 -6.72
N GLU A 456 -14.52 19.75 -6.60
CA GLU A 456 -13.63 20.73 -7.25
C GLU A 456 -12.59 21.23 -6.22
N SER A 457 -11.77 20.30 -5.74
CA SER A 457 -10.60 20.46 -4.84
C SER A 457 -9.49 19.52 -5.33
N ILE A 458 -8.26 19.63 -4.79
CA ILE A 458 -7.17 18.73 -5.17
C ILE A 458 -7.12 17.53 -4.21
N TYR A 459 -7.21 16.34 -4.79
CA TYR A 459 -7.08 15.04 -4.15
C TYR A 459 -5.76 14.40 -4.61
N LEU A 460 -5.24 13.46 -3.81
CA LEU A 460 -4.04 12.69 -4.16
C LEU A 460 -4.34 11.19 -4.15
N GLY A 461 -3.74 10.45 -5.07
CA GLY A 461 -3.63 9.00 -5.05
C GLY A 461 -2.17 8.58 -5.20
N ALA A 462 -1.81 7.37 -4.75
CA ALA A 462 -0.46 6.83 -4.92
C ALA A 462 -0.49 5.42 -5.50
N SER A 463 0.49 5.07 -6.31
CA SER A 463 0.58 3.74 -6.89
C SER A 463 0.94 2.68 -5.85
N GLN A 464 0.57 1.42 -6.13
CA GLN A 464 0.96 0.26 -5.33
C GLN A 464 2.41 -0.14 -5.67
N GLY A 465 3.37 0.69 -5.23
CA GLY A 465 4.77 0.60 -5.65
C GLY A 465 4.91 0.98 -7.13
N ASP A 466 5.86 0.38 -7.86
CA ASP A 466 6.11 0.67 -9.28
C ASP A 466 5.08 0.06 -10.25
N ASP A 467 3.79 0.10 -9.92
CA ASP A 467 2.70 -0.36 -10.78
C ASP A 467 1.75 0.81 -11.11
N PRO A 468 1.96 1.54 -12.22
CA PRO A 468 1.09 2.65 -12.61
C PRO A 468 -0.31 2.19 -13.08
N THR A 469 -0.62 0.88 -13.02
CA THR A 469 -1.96 0.34 -13.28
C THR A 469 -2.74 0.02 -12.01
N LYS A 470 -2.17 0.23 -10.81
CA LYS A 470 -2.85 0.05 -9.52
C LYS A 470 -2.57 1.20 -8.57
N TRP A 471 -3.64 1.80 -8.08
CA TRP A 471 -3.61 3.00 -7.25
C TRP A 471 -4.41 2.80 -5.97
N ASP A 472 -3.90 3.37 -4.90
CA ASP A 472 -4.58 3.57 -3.63
C ASP A 472 -5.02 5.06 -3.57
N ASP A 473 -6.27 5.32 -3.17
CA ASP A 473 -6.68 6.66 -2.74
C ASP A 473 -5.90 7.06 -1.46
N LEU A 474 -5.64 8.36 -1.26
CA LEU A 474 -5.00 8.88 -0.05
C LEU A 474 -5.94 9.82 0.71
N ASN A 475 -5.59 10.14 1.96
CA ASN A 475 -6.31 11.08 2.82
C ASN A 475 -7.76 10.61 3.08
N ASP A 476 -7.97 9.29 3.17
CA ASP A 476 -9.27 8.61 3.22
C ASP A 476 -10.25 9.03 2.08
N ALA A 477 -9.70 9.46 0.93
CA ALA A 477 -10.38 10.06 -0.21
C ALA A 477 -11.04 11.44 0.06
N GLU A 478 -10.55 12.20 1.05
CA GLU A 478 -10.90 13.60 1.31
C GLU A 478 -9.91 14.58 0.62
N PRO A 479 -10.30 15.84 0.32
CA PRO A 479 -9.42 16.85 -0.27
C PRO A 479 -8.11 17.10 0.50
N VAL A 480 -7.00 17.19 -0.23
CA VAL A 480 -5.66 17.53 0.31
C VAL A 480 -5.36 19.03 0.21
N LEU A 481 -5.78 19.69 -0.88
CA LEU A 481 -5.72 21.16 -1.02
C LEU A 481 -7.08 21.72 -1.47
N THR A 482 -7.48 22.82 -0.86
CA THR A 482 -8.74 23.55 -1.13
C THR A 482 -8.43 25.03 -1.41
N SER A 483 -9.32 25.75 -2.10
CA SER A 483 -9.10 27.16 -2.46
C SER A 483 -9.82 28.13 -1.54
N GLU A 484 -9.08 29.09 -0.98
CA GLU A 484 -9.65 30.23 -0.26
C GLU A 484 -9.92 31.45 -1.15
N TYR A 485 -9.25 31.53 -2.31
CA TYR A 485 -9.26 32.67 -3.24
C TYR A 485 -10.10 32.39 -4.51
N GLY A 486 -10.16 33.39 -5.40
CA GLY A 486 -10.74 33.23 -6.74
C GLY A 486 -12.22 32.88 -6.76
N GLU A 487 -12.59 31.92 -7.62
CA GLU A 487 -13.91 31.29 -7.67
C GLU A 487 -14.08 30.16 -6.63
N ARG A 488 -13.01 29.81 -5.91
CA ARG A 488 -12.97 28.80 -4.83
C ARG A 488 -13.24 27.35 -5.26
N GLY A 489 -12.90 27.02 -6.50
CA GLY A 489 -12.83 25.64 -6.98
C GLY A 489 -11.49 25.38 -7.63
N LEU A 490 -10.92 24.20 -7.36
CA LEU A 490 -9.67 23.73 -7.97
C LEU A 490 -9.99 22.61 -8.95
N ARG A 491 -9.49 22.76 -10.16
CA ARG A 491 -9.64 21.80 -11.25
C ARG A 491 -8.32 21.66 -12.00
N ASP A 492 -8.19 20.57 -12.75
CA ASP A 492 -7.06 20.32 -13.64
C ASP A 492 -5.68 20.43 -12.96
N PRO A 493 -5.45 19.85 -11.75
CA PRO A 493 -4.19 20.05 -11.02
C PRO A 493 -2.99 19.42 -11.73
N PHE A 494 -1.94 20.23 -11.88
CA PHE A 494 -0.65 19.83 -12.43
C PHE A 494 0.45 19.93 -11.38
N ILE A 495 1.23 18.87 -11.23
CA ILE A 495 2.35 18.80 -10.28
C ILE A 495 3.65 18.43 -10.98
N ILE A 496 4.70 19.23 -10.73
CA ILE A 496 6.03 19.05 -11.33
C ILE A 496 7.14 19.13 -10.27
N ARG A 497 8.08 18.18 -10.35
CA ARG A 497 9.36 18.20 -9.63
C ARG A 497 10.34 19.13 -10.34
N SER A 498 11.11 19.90 -9.59
CA SER A 498 12.19 20.75 -10.13
C SER A 498 13.30 19.90 -10.77
N PRO A 499 14.04 20.41 -11.76
CA PRO A 499 15.11 19.66 -12.43
C PRO A 499 16.27 19.29 -11.49
N GLU A 500 16.42 20.00 -10.37
CA GLU A 500 17.39 19.67 -9.30
C GLU A 500 16.91 18.53 -8.38
N GLY A 501 15.61 18.24 -8.37
CA GLY A 501 15.01 17.04 -7.79
C GLY A 501 14.32 17.18 -6.43
N ASP A 502 14.55 18.28 -5.70
CA ASP A 502 14.18 18.46 -4.27
C ASP A 502 13.12 19.53 -3.98
N LYS A 503 12.38 19.98 -5.00
CA LYS A 503 11.23 20.87 -4.84
C LYS A 503 10.11 20.47 -5.80
N PHE A 504 8.88 20.68 -5.38
CA PHE A 504 7.66 20.42 -6.13
C PHE A 504 6.83 21.70 -6.25
N TYR A 505 6.20 21.87 -7.40
CA TYR A 505 5.21 22.93 -7.64
C TYR A 505 3.89 22.28 -8.02
N MET A 506 2.81 22.68 -7.36
CA MET A 506 1.43 22.33 -7.69
C MET A 506 0.76 23.57 -8.26
N ILE A 507 0.13 23.46 -9.43
CA ILE A 507 -0.67 24.53 -10.05
C ILE A 507 -2.05 24.00 -10.45
N ALA A 508 -3.07 24.85 -10.43
CA ALA A 508 -4.44 24.44 -10.75
C ALA A 508 -5.28 25.56 -11.38
N THR A 509 -6.34 25.16 -12.09
CA THR A 509 -7.39 26.05 -12.58
C THR A 509 -8.21 26.59 -11.41
N ASP A 510 -8.36 27.92 -11.33
CA ASP A 510 -9.36 28.59 -10.48
C ASP A 510 -10.74 28.62 -11.20
N LEU A 511 -11.62 27.68 -10.87
CA LEU A 511 -12.96 27.55 -11.44
C LEU A 511 -13.88 26.75 -10.54
N LYS A 512 -15.08 27.29 -10.25
CA LYS A 512 -16.16 26.57 -9.54
C LYS A 512 -17.42 26.44 -10.39
N ILE A 513 -17.89 25.21 -10.58
CA ILE A 513 -19.12 24.87 -11.31
C ILE A 513 -20.20 24.31 -10.38
N TYR A 514 -19.86 23.72 -9.23
CA TYR A 514 -20.85 23.30 -8.24
C TYR A 514 -21.18 24.41 -7.21
N PRO A 515 -22.45 24.61 -6.80
CA PRO A 515 -23.70 24.06 -7.35
C PRO A 515 -24.35 25.01 -8.37
N GLY A 516 -24.23 24.72 -9.67
CA GLY A 516 -24.99 25.42 -10.73
C GLY A 516 -24.28 26.63 -11.35
N GLY A 517 -22.95 26.69 -11.27
CA GLY A 517 -22.11 27.51 -12.14
C GLY A 517 -22.23 27.11 -13.62
N SER A 518 -21.56 27.86 -14.50
CA SER A 518 -21.72 27.70 -15.95
C SER A 518 -20.41 27.86 -16.70
N PHE A 519 -19.98 26.79 -17.39
CA PHE A 519 -18.83 26.83 -18.30
C PHE A 519 -18.95 27.94 -19.35
N SER A 520 -20.17 28.25 -19.84
CA SER A 520 -20.39 29.37 -20.76
C SER A 520 -20.08 30.72 -20.12
N ARG A 521 -20.50 30.96 -18.86
CA ARG A 521 -20.15 32.17 -18.09
C ARG A 521 -18.64 32.23 -17.85
N ALA A 522 -18.04 31.10 -17.46
CA ALA A 522 -16.62 30.98 -17.17
C ALA A 522 -15.75 31.28 -18.41
N GLN A 523 -16.11 30.86 -19.64
CA GLN A 523 -15.39 31.26 -20.86
C GLN A 523 -15.52 32.73 -21.27
N GLN A 524 -16.41 33.51 -20.63
CA GLN A 524 -16.63 34.93 -20.95
C GLN A 524 -16.07 35.87 -19.87
N SER A 525 -16.00 35.37 -18.63
CA SER A 525 -15.97 36.17 -17.41
C SER A 525 -15.54 35.37 -16.18
N GLY A 526 -14.84 34.24 -16.35
CA GLY A 526 -14.23 33.44 -15.30
C GLY A 526 -12.87 33.98 -14.87
N SER A 527 -12.11 33.16 -14.14
CA SER A 527 -10.81 33.56 -13.62
C SER A 527 -9.77 33.82 -14.71
N THR A 528 -8.86 34.76 -14.43
CA THR A 528 -7.65 35.07 -15.22
C THR A 528 -6.36 34.67 -14.49
N TYR A 529 -6.52 33.87 -13.43
CA TYR A 529 -5.49 33.45 -12.49
C TYR A 529 -5.30 31.94 -12.53
N ILE A 530 -4.15 31.49 -12.02
CA ILE A 530 -3.90 30.11 -11.60
C ILE A 530 -3.65 30.11 -10.09
N GLU A 531 -3.98 29.00 -9.44
CA GLU A 531 -3.57 28.78 -8.05
C GLU A 531 -2.22 28.06 -8.03
N VAL A 532 -1.35 28.41 -7.09
CA VAL A 532 0.02 27.87 -6.98
C VAL A 532 0.36 27.53 -5.52
N TRP A 533 0.92 26.35 -5.31
CA TRP A 533 1.60 25.92 -4.08
C TRP A 533 2.98 25.35 -4.40
N GLU A 534 3.86 25.30 -3.41
CA GLU A 534 5.13 24.59 -3.50
C GLU A 534 5.43 23.78 -2.23
N SER A 535 6.25 22.73 -2.37
CA SER A 535 6.63 21.81 -1.30
C SER A 535 8.03 21.24 -1.54
N THR A 536 8.68 20.71 -0.51
CA THR A 536 9.94 19.93 -0.61
C THR A 536 9.80 18.47 -0.16
N ASP A 537 8.60 18.04 0.23
CA ASP A 537 8.31 16.72 0.84
C ASP A 537 6.94 16.12 0.40
N LEU A 538 6.19 16.81 -0.47
CA LEU A 538 4.83 16.49 -0.95
C LEU A 538 3.73 16.55 0.14
N VAL A 539 4.05 17.02 1.34
CA VAL A 539 3.14 17.04 2.52
C VAL A 539 3.04 18.44 3.12
N THR A 540 4.18 19.08 3.34
CA THR A 540 4.30 20.47 3.79
C THR A 540 4.21 21.37 2.56
N TRP A 541 3.04 21.96 2.35
CA TRP A 541 2.78 22.92 1.28
C TRP A 541 2.90 24.37 1.77
N SER A 542 3.26 25.28 0.88
CA SER A 542 3.22 26.73 1.12
C SER A 542 1.79 27.24 1.34
N ASP A 543 1.66 28.51 1.75
CA ASP A 543 0.41 29.25 1.57
C ASP A 543 -0.01 29.24 0.08
N GLN A 544 -1.32 29.26 -0.17
CA GLN A 544 -1.90 29.35 -1.51
C GLN A 544 -1.58 30.70 -2.18
N ARG A 545 -1.09 30.68 -3.42
CA ARG A 545 -0.84 31.88 -4.22
C ARG A 545 -1.78 31.96 -5.42
N HIS A 546 -2.68 32.95 -5.39
CA HIS A 546 -3.59 33.30 -6.49
C HIS A 546 -2.87 34.22 -7.50
N VAL A 547 -2.31 33.64 -8.57
CA VAL A 547 -1.38 34.35 -9.48
C VAL A 547 -2.02 34.66 -10.83
N LYS A 548 -2.07 35.94 -11.22
CA LYS A 548 -2.61 36.36 -12.52
C LYS A 548 -1.61 36.07 -13.64
N VAL A 549 -2.01 35.23 -14.59
CA VAL A 549 -1.19 34.91 -15.78
C VAL A 549 -1.85 35.31 -17.10
N SER A 550 -3.18 35.48 -17.13
CA SER A 550 -3.90 35.91 -18.34
C SER A 550 -4.16 37.41 -18.41
N THR A 551 -4.24 37.94 -19.64
CA THR A 551 -4.54 39.35 -19.91
C THR A 551 -6.02 39.68 -19.66
N ASP A 552 -6.37 40.96 -19.50
CA ASP A 552 -7.77 41.42 -19.35
C ASP A 552 -8.66 41.13 -20.57
N PHE A 553 -8.06 40.75 -21.70
CA PHE A 553 -8.76 40.30 -22.90
C PHE A 553 -9.20 38.83 -22.84
N ALA A 554 -8.68 38.03 -21.90
CA ALA A 554 -9.12 36.67 -21.68
C ALA A 554 -10.49 36.62 -20.98
N GLY A 555 -11.23 35.53 -21.22
CA GLY A 555 -12.42 35.16 -20.45
C GLY A 555 -12.14 34.10 -19.36
N ASN A 556 -11.09 33.29 -19.52
CA ASN A 556 -10.75 32.14 -18.68
C ASN A 556 -9.25 31.82 -18.71
N THR A 557 -8.78 31.07 -17.72
CA THR A 557 -7.45 30.45 -17.60
C THR A 557 -7.65 29.02 -17.10
N TRP A 558 -7.58 28.04 -17.99
CA TRP A 558 -7.98 26.65 -17.72
C TRP A 558 -6.87 25.65 -18.07
N ALA A 559 -6.80 24.55 -17.34
CA ALA A 559 -5.80 23.48 -17.53
C ALA A 559 -4.35 24.00 -17.59
N PRO A 560 -3.84 24.64 -16.51
CA PRO A 560 -2.46 25.09 -16.46
C PRO A 560 -1.51 23.92 -16.19
N GLU A 561 -0.63 23.64 -17.14
CA GLU A 561 0.52 22.74 -16.95
C GLU A 561 1.85 23.49 -17.09
N ALA A 562 2.97 22.85 -16.74
CA ALA A 562 4.31 23.43 -16.86
C ALA A 562 5.37 22.43 -17.31
N TYR A 563 6.29 22.84 -18.18
CA TYR A 563 7.46 22.05 -18.58
C TYR A 563 8.74 22.87 -18.37
N TYR A 564 9.77 22.31 -17.72
CA TYR A 564 11.05 23.00 -17.54
C TYR A 564 11.93 22.87 -18.79
N ASP A 565 12.23 23.99 -19.46
CA ASP A 565 13.15 24.01 -20.59
C ASP A 565 14.58 24.35 -20.14
N GLU A 566 15.50 23.45 -20.49
CA GLU A 566 16.91 23.47 -20.07
C GLU A 566 17.72 24.59 -20.74
N ASP A 567 17.39 24.93 -21.99
CA ASP A 567 18.10 25.96 -22.77
C ASP A 567 17.67 27.38 -22.33
N LEU A 568 16.39 27.57 -22.01
CA LEU A 568 15.89 28.79 -21.37
C LEU A 568 16.35 28.89 -19.91
N GLY A 569 16.40 27.77 -19.21
CA GLY A 569 16.60 27.71 -17.76
C GLY A 569 15.37 28.26 -17.00
N ALA A 570 14.17 27.87 -17.45
CA ALA A 570 12.88 28.36 -16.97
C ALA A 570 11.76 27.35 -17.25
N TYR A 571 10.69 27.40 -16.46
CA TYR A 571 9.43 26.71 -16.74
C TYR A 571 8.66 27.47 -17.83
N VAL A 572 8.23 26.74 -18.86
CA VAL A 572 7.18 27.14 -19.80
C VAL A 572 5.86 26.67 -19.21
N VAL A 573 5.03 27.60 -18.75
CA VAL A 573 3.70 27.33 -18.17
C VAL A 573 2.65 27.63 -19.23
N TYR A 574 1.74 26.70 -19.51
CA TYR A 574 0.82 26.76 -20.64
C TYR A 574 -0.59 26.32 -20.25
N TRP A 575 -1.60 26.98 -20.84
CA TRP A 575 -3.02 26.85 -20.44
C TRP A 575 -3.96 27.23 -21.59
N ALA A 576 -5.26 26.94 -21.44
CA ALA A 576 -6.31 27.35 -22.37
C ALA A 576 -6.98 28.68 -21.96
N SER A 577 -7.10 29.62 -22.91
CA SER A 577 -7.85 30.87 -22.74
C SER A 577 -8.69 31.24 -23.97
N ASN A 578 -9.94 31.63 -23.75
CA ASN A 578 -10.78 32.24 -24.76
C ASN A 578 -10.54 33.77 -24.79
N LEU A 579 -10.04 34.31 -25.90
CA LEU A 579 -9.63 35.73 -26.01
C LEU A 579 -10.64 36.59 -26.76
N TYR A 580 -10.88 37.80 -26.27
CA TYR A 580 -11.85 38.77 -26.78
C TYR A 580 -11.16 40.05 -27.31
N PRO A 581 -11.76 40.78 -28.28
CA PRO A 581 -11.21 42.03 -28.80
C PRO A 581 -11.41 43.25 -27.86
N THR A 582 -11.89 43.03 -26.62
CA THR A 582 -12.17 44.09 -25.64
C THR A 582 -12.04 43.56 -24.22
N THR A 583 -11.57 44.42 -23.30
CA THR A 583 -11.53 44.15 -21.85
C THR A 583 -12.92 44.28 -21.20
N THR A 584 -13.88 44.94 -21.86
CA THR A 584 -15.27 45.00 -21.38
C THR A 584 -15.90 43.61 -21.40
N VAL A 585 -16.40 43.17 -20.25
CA VAL A 585 -17.05 41.85 -20.10
C VAL A 585 -18.48 41.83 -20.65
N ALA A 586 -19.23 42.93 -20.51
CA ALA A 586 -20.61 43.04 -20.99
C ALA A 586 -20.69 42.88 -22.52
N GLY A 587 -21.49 41.92 -22.99
CA GLY A 587 -21.66 41.63 -24.41
C GLY A 587 -20.59 40.73 -25.03
N ARG A 588 -19.66 40.19 -24.24
CA ARG A 588 -18.85 39.03 -24.66
C ARG A 588 -19.76 37.84 -24.99
N SER A 589 -19.25 36.91 -25.79
CA SER A 589 -19.90 35.63 -26.07
C SER A 589 -18.86 34.61 -26.53
N TYR A 590 -18.78 33.47 -25.84
CA TYR A 590 -17.76 32.45 -26.12
C TYR A 590 -17.82 31.90 -27.56
N THR A 591 -19.01 31.89 -28.17
CA THR A 591 -19.23 31.44 -29.56
C THR A 591 -18.70 32.42 -30.62
N SER A 592 -18.41 33.67 -30.27
CA SER A 592 -17.81 34.65 -31.18
C SER A 592 -16.30 34.42 -31.40
N THR A 593 -15.65 33.73 -30.46
CA THR A 593 -14.23 33.41 -30.42
C THR A 593 -14.05 31.91 -30.09
N TYR A 594 -12.99 31.49 -29.40
CA TYR A 594 -12.64 30.09 -29.08
C TYR A 594 -11.42 30.02 -28.15
N ASN A 595 -11.27 28.91 -27.43
CA ASN A 595 -10.07 28.65 -26.62
C ASN A 595 -8.81 28.52 -27.49
N ARG A 596 -7.73 29.17 -27.05
CA ARG A 596 -6.38 29.07 -27.59
C ARG A 596 -5.47 28.52 -26.50
N MET A 597 -4.46 27.74 -26.89
CA MET A 597 -3.38 27.46 -25.95
C MET A 597 -2.49 28.69 -25.87
N MET A 598 -2.27 29.17 -24.65
CA MET A 598 -1.39 30.27 -24.27
C MET A 598 -0.17 29.71 -23.53
N TYR A 599 0.92 30.48 -23.45
CA TYR A 599 2.03 30.19 -22.55
C TYR A 599 2.66 31.46 -21.97
N ALA A 600 3.31 31.33 -20.82
CA ALA A 600 4.25 32.28 -20.25
C ALA A 600 5.47 31.54 -19.69
N THR A 601 6.56 32.25 -19.41
CA THR A 601 7.73 31.66 -18.73
C THR A 601 7.91 32.19 -17.31
N THR A 602 8.38 31.33 -16.41
CA THR A 602 8.72 31.67 -15.02
C THR A 602 9.94 30.86 -14.56
N ARG A 603 10.65 31.32 -13.53
CA ARG A 603 11.68 30.52 -12.83
C ARG A 603 11.25 30.08 -11.43
N ASP A 604 10.23 30.71 -10.88
CA ASP A 604 9.91 30.71 -9.45
C ASP A 604 8.41 30.52 -9.15
N PHE A 605 7.55 30.49 -10.18
CA PHE A 605 6.09 30.48 -10.09
C PHE A 605 5.51 31.66 -9.28
N VAL A 606 6.21 32.80 -9.29
CA VAL A 606 5.77 34.08 -8.72
C VAL A 606 5.86 35.20 -9.78
N THR A 607 6.96 35.27 -10.51
CA THR A 607 7.17 36.22 -11.62
C THR A 607 7.01 35.49 -12.95
N PHE A 608 6.10 35.98 -13.80
CA PHE A 608 5.78 35.42 -15.11
C PHE A 608 6.07 36.41 -16.23
N SER A 609 6.40 35.92 -17.43
CA SER A 609 6.41 36.73 -18.66
C SER A 609 4.98 37.15 -19.07
N GLU A 610 4.87 38.12 -19.96
CA GLU A 610 3.60 38.38 -20.66
C GLU A 610 3.18 37.14 -21.47
N ALA A 611 1.91 36.73 -21.34
CA ALA A 611 1.37 35.53 -21.97
C ALA A 611 1.26 35.65 -23.49
N GLN A 612 1.77 34.65 -24.21
CA GLN A 612 1.81 34.59 -25.67
C GLN A 612 0.95 33.43 -26.21
N PRO A 613 0.32 33.55 -27.40
CA PRO A 613 -0.36 32.43 -28.04
C PRO A 613 0.61 31.32 -28.48
N TRP A 614 0.38 30.09 -28.00
CA TRP A 614 1.09 28.88 -28.44
C TRP A 614 0.36 28.16 -29.56
N MET A 615 -0.98 28.08 -29.47
CA MET A 615 -1.85 27.47 -30.49
C MET A 615 -3.11 28.31 -30.71
N ASP A 616 -3.15 29.05 -31.82
CA ASP A 616 -4.32 29.82 -32.26
C ASP A 616 -4.92 29.21 -33.54
N VAL A 617 -5.77 28.19 -33.36
CA VAL A 617 -6.44 27.48 -34.46
C VAL A 617 -7.93 27.34 -34.17
N LYS A 618 -8.76 28.01 -34.99
CA LYS A 618 -10.22 27.85 -34.93
C LYS A 618 -10.63 26.44 -35.37
N ARG A 619 -11.35 25.73 -34.51
CA ARG A 619 -11.89 24.39 -34.79
C ARG A 619 -13.38 24.41 -35.12
N GLY A 620 -14.11 25.43 -34.64
CA GLY A 620 -15.52 25.65 -34.94
C GLY A 620 -16.07 26.95 -34.37
N THR A 621 -17.39 27.05 -34.22
CA THR A 621 -18.05 28.19 -33.55
C THR A 621 -17.96 28.00 -32.04
N GLY A 622 -17.11 28.78 -31.35
CA GLY A 622 -16.81 28.57 -29.94
C GLY A 622 -15.90 27.38 -29.63
N LEU A 623 -15.28 26.77 -30.65
CA LEU A 623 -14.44 25.57 -30.51
C LEU A 623 -13.02 25.86 -31.01
N GLY A 624 -12.03 25.51 -30.20
CA GLY A 624 -10.61 25.63 -30.43
C GLY A 624 -9.86 24.41 -29.89
N MET A 625 -8.79 24.65 -29.13
CA MET A 625 -7.88 23.62 -28.62
C MET A 625 -7.65 23.84 -27.13
N ILE A 626 -7.73 22.77 -26.34
CA ILE A 626 -7.63 22.78 -24.87
C ILE A 626 -6.91 21.53 -24.36
N ASP A 627 -6.67 21.45 -23.04
CA ASP A 627 -6.20 20.28 -22.31
C ASP A 627 -4.92 19.69 -22.95
N ALA A 628 -3.81 20.41 -22.84
CA ALA A 628 -2.52 19.99 -23.37
C ALA A 628 -1.63 19.40 -22.27
N THR A 629 -0.88 18.35 -22.58
CA THR A 629 0.24 17.87 -21.76
C THR A 629 1.50 17.59 -22.57
N ILE A 630 2.68 17.68 -21.97
CA ILE A 630 3.99 17.62 -22.64
C ILE A 630 4.97 16.66 -21.95
N VAL A 631 5.57 15.78 -22.75
CA VAL A 631 6.72 14.93 -22.35
C VAL A 631 7.87 15.06 -23.34
N LYS A 632 9.08 14.63 -22.96
CA LYS A 632 10.28 14.68 -23.78
C LYS A 632 10.93 13.31 -23.86
N ASP A 633 11.29 12.87 -25.06
CA ASP A 633 12.10 11.67 -25.28
C ASP A 633 13.31 12.02 -26.16
N GLY A 634 14.51 11.83 -25.61
CA GLY A 634 15.75 12.37 -26.17
C GLY A 634 15.65 13.89 -26.40
N SER A 635 15.79 14.31 -27.66
CA SER A 635 15.65 15.72 -28.08
C SER A 635 14.28 16.05 -28.69
N THR A 636 13.26 15.19 -28.50
CA THR A 636 11.93 15.37 -29.09
C THR A 636 10.89 15.60 -28.00
N TYR A 637 10.26 16.77 -28.02
CA TYR A 637 9.05 17.05 -27.27
C TYR A 637 7.86 16.38 -27.95
N TYR A 638 7.00 15.73 -27.16
CA TYR A 638 5.69 15.23 -27.58
C TYR A 638 4.63 15.95 -26.76
N ARG A 639 3.57 16.42 -27.44
CA ARG A 639 2.38 16.95 -26.75
C ARG A 639 1.14 16.16 -27.10
N PHE A 640 0.27 16.01 -26.11
CA PHE A 640 -1.07 15.45 -26.26
C PHE A 640 -2.05 16.58 -25.99
N VAL A 641 -3.03 16.80 -26.86
CA VAL A 641 -3.95 17.95 -26.76
C VAL A 641 -5.35 17.60 -27.26
N LYS A 642 -6.40 18.15 -26.65
CA LYS A 642 -7.79 17.93 -27.08
C LYS A 642 -8.22 18.91 -28.18
N ASP A 643 -8.79 18.33 -29.24
CA ASP A 643 -9.47 19.06 -30.31
C ASP A 643 -10.98 19.16 -30.02
N GLU A 644 -11.47 20.36 -29.72
CA GLU A 644 -12.88 20.60 -29.37
C GLU A 644 -13.86 20.33 -30.53
N ALA A 645 -13.40 20.27 -31.79
CA ALA A 645 -14.28 19.89 -32.91
C ALA A 645 -14.44 18.37 -33.10
N SER A 646 -13.54 17.56 -32.54
CA SER A 646 -13.59 16.09 -32.65
C SER A 646 -13.76 15.38 -31.30
N MET A 647 -13.73 16.13 -30.20
CA MET A 647 -13.81 15.69 -28.79
C MET A 647 -12.84 14.55 -28.49
N THR A 648 -11.63 14.66 -29.02
CA THR A 648 -10.58 13.64 -28.86
C THR A 648 -9.19 14.24 -28.76
N VAL A 649 -8.33 13.52 -28.05
CA VAL A 649 -6.90 13.81 -27.95
C VAL A 649 -6.18 13.46 -29.26
N ARG A 650 -5.26 14.35 -29.67
CA ARG A 650 -4.24 14.15 -30.72
C ARG A 650 -2.85 14.26 -30.12
N GLN A 651 -1.90 13.49 -30.65
CA GLN A 651 -0.49 13.52 -30.29
C GLN A 651 0.31 14.20 -31.40
N GLU A 652 1.17 15.14 -31.02
CA GLU A 652 2.08 15.87 -31.89
C GLU A 652 3.51 15.83 -31.35
N LYS A 653 4.50 16.13 -32.18
CA LYS A 653 5.91 16.19 -31.80
C LYS A 653 6.64 17.40 -32.38
N SER A 654 7.69 17.87 -31.69
CA SER A 654 8.66 18.83 -32.22
C SER A 654 10.02 18.72 -31.52
N THR A 655 11.04 19.37 -32.08
CA THR A 655 12.32 19.65 -31.40
C THR A 655 12.37 21.06 -30.81
N ASP A 656 11.30 21.85 -30.98
CA ASP A 656 11.15 23.21 -30.46
C ASP A 656 9.85 23.27 -29.65
N LEU A 657 9.99 23.46 -28.34
CA LEU A 657 8.87 23.54 -27.39
C LEU A 657 7.98 24.76 -27.65
N LEU A 658 8.57 25.89 -28.06
CA LEU A 658 7.88 27.18 -28.23
C LEU A 658 7.35 27.41 -29.64
N ALA A 659 7.56 26.47 -30.58
CA ALA A 659 7.05 26.56 -31.94
C ALA A 659 5.53 26.81 -31.98
N THR A 660 5.14 28.02 -32.39
CA THR A 660 3.73 28.44 -32.43
C THR A 660 2.97 27.79 -33.57
N VAL A 661 1.71 27.42 -33.34
CA VAL A 661 0.80 26.87 -34.36
C VAL A 661 -0.36 27.85 -34.59
N THR A 662 -0.57 28.29 -35.82
CA THR A 662 -1.60 29.30 -36.16
C THR A 662 -2.41 28.93 -37.41
N GLY A 663 -3.71 29.21 -37.38
CA GLY A 663 -4.63 29.09 -38.51
C GLY A 663 -5.05 27.66 -38.90
N ALA A 664 -4.15 26.69 -38.87
CA ALA A 664 -4.42 25.27 -39.14
C ALA A 664 -3.62 24.36 -38.21
N LEU A 665 -4.15 23.17 -37.90
CA LEU A 665 -3.44 22.17 -37.11
C LEU A 665 -2.32 21.50 -37.93
N PRO A 666 -1.23 21.04 -37.28
CA PRO A 666 -0.20 20.23 -37.90
C PRO A 666 -0.70 19.00 -38.64
N THR A 667 0.01 18.62 -39.70
CA THR A 667 -0.10 17.33 -40.38
C THR A 667 1.15 16.50 -40.12
N THR A 668 1.17 15.27 -40.62
CA THR A 668 2.36 14.40 -40.61
C THR A 668 3.50 14.91 -41.49
N THR A 669 3.30 16.01 -42.22
CA THR A 669 4.27 16.63 -43.15
C THR A 669 4.58 18.09 -42.81
N SER A 670 4.07 18.63 -41.70
CA SER A 670 4.41 19.98 -41.22
C SER A 670 5.90 20.12 -40.91
N SER A 671 6.52 21.22 -41.34
CA SER A 671 7.92 21.54 -41.02
C SER A 671 8.23 23.01 -41.34
N PRO A 672 9.01 23.73 -40.51
CA PRO A 672 9.49 23.34 -39.17
C PRO A 672 8.36 23.35 -38.12
N GLY A 673 8.69 23.16 -36.85
CA GLY A 673 7.75 23.23 -35.73
C GLY A 673 7.05 21.90 -35.43
N TRP A 674 5.77 21.95 -35.05
CA TRP A 674 5.01 20.76 -34.63
C TRP A 674 4.56 19.89 -35.82
N GLN A 675 4.60 18.58 -35.62
CA GLN A 675 4.16 17.53 -36.54
C GLN A 675 3.10 16.65 -35.88
N LEU A 676 2.06 16.29 -36.61
CA LEU A 676 1.10 15.28 -36.16
C LEU A 676 1.76 13.89 -36.11
N VAL A 677 1.57 13.18 -35.00
CA VAL A 677 1.90 11.76 -34.85
C VAL A 677 0.63 10.91 -34.95
N LYS A 678 -0.41 11.24 -34.17
CA LYS A 678 -1.65 10.45 -34.07
C LYS A 678 -2.87 11.32 -33.79
N GLU A 679 -3.97 11.11 -34.51
CA GLU A 679 -5.28 11.64 -34.16
C GLU A 679 -6.16 10.56 -33.52
N ARG A 680 -7.15 10.98 -32.72
CA ARG A 680 -8.19 10.11 -32.13
C ARG A 680 -7.60 8.95 -31.34
N ILE A 681 -6.69 9.25 -30.42
CA ILE A 681 -6.02 8.26 -29.58
C ILE A 681 -7.06 7.42 -28.81
N GLY A 682 -6.82 6.13 -28.68
CA GLY A 682 -7.69 5.19 -27.96
C GLY A 682 -9.03 4.85 -28.62
N VAL A 683 -9.52 5.64 -29.58
CA VAL A 683 -10.89 5.50 -30.11
C VAL A 683 -11.13 4.13 -30.75
N GLY A 684 -12.20 3.47 -30.33
CA GLY A 684 -12.58 2.13 -30.75
C GLY A 684 -12.01 0.99 -29.91
N GLN A 685 -11.16 1.27 -28.91
CA GLN A 685 -10.59 0.25 -28.03
C GLN A 685 -11.51 -0.06 -26.82
N PRO A 686 -11.39 -1.25 -26.18
CA PRO A 686 -12.29 -1.67 -25.10
C PRO A 686 -12.26 -0.74 -23.89
N ASN A 687 -13.44 -0.36 -23.40
CA ASN A 687 -13.61 0.56 -22.27
C ASN A 687 -13.86 -0.23 -20.95
N PRO A 688 -13.28 0.19 -19.79
CA PRO A 688 -13.47 -0.50 -18.50
C PRO A 688 -14.93 -0.59 -18.03
N TRP A 689 -15.78 0.39 -18.36
CA TRP A 689 -17.20 0.41 -18.00
C TRP A 689 -18.11 -0.26 -19.06
N GLY A 690 -17.52 -0.85 -20.09
CA GLY A 690 -18.19 -1.56 -21.17
C GLY A 690 -18.27 -0.77 -22.49
N GLY A 691 -18.33 -1.50 -23.61
CA GLY A 691 -18.28 -0.88 -24.94
C GLY A 691 -16.87 -0.48 -25.35
N THR A 692 -16.74 0.64 -26.07
CA THR A 692 -15.46 1.14 -26.57
C THR A 692 -15.29 2.64 -26.32
N PHE A 693 -14.05 3.10 -26.23
CA PHE A 693 -13.70 4.51 -26.07
C PHE A 693 -14.08 5.33 -27.33
N THR A 694 -14.69 6.50 -27.14
CA THR A 694 -15.24 7.32 -28.25
C THR A 694 -14.65 8.72 -28.35
N SER A 695 -14.36 9.31 -27.19
CA SER A 695 -14.13 10.73 -26.96
C SER A 695 -13.57 10.92 -25.56
N GLY A 696 -12.78 11.97 -25.32
CA GLY A 696 -12.19 12.25 -24.01
C GLY A 696 -11.35 13.51 -23.99
N GLU A 697 -10.94 13.90 -22.79
CA GLU A 697 -10.30 15.16 -22.44
C GLU A 697 -9.17 14.96 -21.42
N GLY A 698 -8.57 16.06 -20.95
CA GLY A 698 -7.57 16.02 -19.88
C GLY A 698 -6.46 14.96 -19.99
N PRO A 699 -5.73 14.86 -21.11
CA PRO A 699 -4.68 13.87 -21.26
C PRO A 699 -3.54 14.13 -20.26
N THR A 700 -3.09 13.10 -19.54
CA THR A 700 -1.82 13.14 -18.79
C THR A 700 -0.92 11.99 -19.23
N ALA A 701 0.36 12.29 -19.49
CA ALA A 701 1.31 11.36 -20.10
C ALA A 701 2.61 11.31 -19.30
N PHE A 702 3.13 10.10 -19.08
CA PHE A 702 4.33 9.89 -18.27
C PHE A 702 5.12 8.66 -18.72
N LYS A 703 6.41 8.64 -18.41
CA LYS A 703 7.30 7.51 -18.68
C LYS A 703 7.24 6.50 -17.53
N ALA A 704 7.46 5.21 -17.83
CA ALA A 704 7.67 4.22 -16.79
C ALA A 704 8.97 4.50 -16.02
N ASN A 705 8.99 4.16 -14.73
CA ASN A 705 10.24 4.04 -13.97
C ASN A 705 11.05 2.85 -14.49
N GLY A 706 12.38 2.96 -14.49
CA GLY A 706 13.32 1.86 -14.78
C GLY A 706 13.37 1.37 -16.24
N ASP A 707 12.23 1.32 -16.94
CA ASP A 707 12.11 0.94 -18.35
C ASP A 707 12.25 2.17 -19.25
N ASN A 708 13.27 2.15 -20.12
CA ASN A 708 13.60 3.27 -20.99
C ASN A 708 12.65 3.43 -22.19
N ASP A 709 11.81 2.45 -22.50
CA ASP A 709 10.99 2.46 -23.73
C ASP A 709 9.47 2.54 -23.46
N SER A 710 9.01 2.18 -22.25
CA SER A 710 7.58 2.16 -21.90
C SER A 710 7.02 3.52 -21.45
N TRP A 711 5.82 3.82 -21.93
CA TRP A 711 5.06 5.05 -21.66
C TRP A 711 3.60 4.75 -21.31
N TYR A 712 3.01 5.64 -20.53
CA TYR A 712 1.59 5.65 -20.18
C TYR A 712 0.94 6.98 -20.57
N LEU A 713 -0.34 6.90 -20.94
CA LEU A 713 -1.20 8.04 -21.25
C LEU A 713 -2.57 7.74 -20.68
N PHE A 714 -3.05 8.57 -19.76
CA PHE A 714 -4.43 8.49 -19.27
C PHE A 714 -5.23 9.62 -19.95
N ILE A 715 -6.49 9.35 -20.34
CA ILE A 715 -7.41 10.34 -20.92
C ILE A 715 -8.71 10.33 -20.11
N ASP A 716 -9.16 11.48 -19.62
CA ASP A 716 -10.43 11.62 -18.88
C ASP A 716 -11.60 11.37 -19.83
N GLN A 717 -12.53 10.51 -19.44
CA GLN A 717 -13.81 10.34 -20.09
C GLN A 717 -14.94 10.72 -19.11
N PRO A 718 -15.35 12.00 -19.11
CA PRO A 718 -16.48 12.49 -18.32
C PRO A 718 -17.79 11.75 -18.62
N SER A 719 -18.77 11.92 -17.74
CA SER A 719 -20.12 11.37 -17.91
C SER A 719 -20.81 11.87 -19.20
N TYR A 720 -20.60 13.13 -19.58
CA TYR A 720 -21.08 13.69 -20.87
C TYR A 720 -20.33 13.17 -22.10
N HIS A 721 -19.17 12.53 -21.92
CA HIS A 721 -18.47 11.75 -22.93
C HIS A 721 -18.73 10.23 -22.81
N GLY A 722 -19.64 9.81 -21.92
CA GLY A 722 -20.07 8.43 -21.75
C GLY A 722 -19.18 7.56 -20.86
N GLY A 723 -18.22 8.15 -20.15
CA GLY A 723 -17.32 7.46 -19.22
C GLY A 723 -17.61 7.77 -17.75
N ARG A 724 -16.62 7.52 -16.89
CA ARG A 724 -16.69 7.75 -15.42
C ARG A 724 -15.36 8.27 -14.83
N GLY A 725 -14.61 9.07 -15.59
CA GLY A 725 -13.26 9.51 -15.23
C GLY A 725 -12.20 8.94 -16.17
N TYR A 726 -10.97 8.79 -15.70
CA TYR A 726 -9.84 8.39 -16.53
C TYR A 726 -9.90 6.98 -17.16
N MET A 727 -9.41 6.87 -18.39
CA MET A 727 -9.08 5.61 -19.08
C MET A 727 -7.59 5.55 -19.41
N ALA A 728 -6.93 4.46 -18.99
CA ALA A 728 -5.50 4.25 -19.15
C ALA A 728 -5.10 3.59 -20.49
N PHE A 729 -3.98 4.04 -21.06
CA PHE A 729 -3.33 3.48 -22.24
C PHE A 729 -1.81 3.36 -22.03
N THR A 730 -1.16 2.47 -22.78
CA THR A 730 0.31 2.31 -22.79
C THR A 730 0.87 2.18 -24.21
N THR A 731 2.15 2.49 -24.39
CA THR A 731 2.94 2.18 -25.59
C THR A 731 4.41 1.96 -25.25
N THR A 732 5.13 1.20 -26.08
CA THR A 732 6.60 1.05 -26.02
C THR A 732 7.30 1.80 -27.17
N ASP A 733 6.56 2.63 -27.92
CA ASP A 733 7.07 3.51 -28.97
C ASP A 733 6.18 4.75 -29.06
N ILE A 734 6.55 5.79 -28.31
CA ILE A 734 5.87 7.08 -28.34
C ILE A 734 5.95 7.75 -29.72
N ALA A 735 7.01 7.49 -30.50
CA ALA A 735 7.19 8.06 -31.84
C ALA A 735 6.23 7.47 -32.88
N ALA A 736 5.79 6.21 -32.69
CA ALA A 736 4.78 5.53 -33.52
C ALA A 736 3.33 5.88 -33.13
N GLY A 737 3.10 6.53 -31.98
CA GLY A 737 1.77 6.95 -31.52
C GLY A 737 0.73 5.81 -31.44
N THR A 738 1.20 4.59 -31.19
CA THR A 738 0.37 3.37 -31.16
C THR A 738 0.09 2.98 -29.71
N TRP A 739 -1.00 3.52 -29.19
CA TRP A 739 -1.45 3.37 -27.82
C TRP A 739 -2.41 2.18 -27.66
N THR A 740 -2.23 1.38 -26.61
CA THR A 740 -3.05 0.20 -26.28
C THR A 740 -3.78 0.41 -24.96
N ALA A 741 -5.10 0.19 -24.95
CA ALA A 741 -5.95 0.37 -23.77
C ALA A 741 -5.66 -0.64 -22.65
N LEU A 742 -5.76 -0.18 -21.40
CA LEU A 742 -5.62 -0.97 -20.18
C LEU A 742 -6.94 -0.98 -19.38
N PRO A 743 -8.01 -1.64 -19.86
CA PRO A 743 -9.34 -1.65 -19.22
C PRO A 743 -9.39 -2.44 -17.89
N THR A 744 -8.27 -2.96 -17.42
CA THR A 744 -8.10 -3.62 -16.11
C THR A 744 -7.29 -2.79 -15.11
N ALA A 745 -6.89 -1.56 -15.47
CA ALA A 745 -6.24 -0.64 -14.55
C ALA A 745 -7.20 -0.25 -13.41
N GLN A 746 -6.67 -0.18 -12.20
CA GLN A 746 -7.36 0.20 -10.97
C GLN A 746 -6.84 1.59 -10.60
N LEU A 747 -7.48 2.62 -11.15
CA LEU A 747 -7.21 4.02 -10.84
C LEU A 747 -7.93 4.42 -9.53
N PRO A 748 -7.66 5.62 -8.96
CA PRO A 748 -8.39 6.16 -7.81
C PRO A 748 -9.93 6.20 -8.00
N SER A 749 -10.64 6.56 -6.93
CA SER A 749 -12.11 6.53 -6.79
C SER A 749 -12.89 7.19 -7.95
N SER A 750 -12.66 8.49 -8.22
CA SER A 750 -13.35 9.25 -9.26
C SER A 750 -12.44 10.28 -9.98
N PRO A 751 -11.21 9.94 -10.39
CA PRO A 751 -10.24 10.90 -10.89
C PRO A 751 -10.65 11.50 -12.24
N ARG A 752 -10.77 12.82 -12.24
CA ARG A 752 -10.89 13.70 -13.41
C ARG A 752 -9.53 14.33 -13.72
N HIS A 753 -9.46 15.06 -14.84
CA HIS A 753 -8.25 15.71 -15.36
C HIS A 753 -7.25 16.17 -14.28
N GLY A 754 -6.03 15.66 -14.33
CA GLY A 754 -4.96 15.87 -13.36
C GLY A 754 -3.65 15.24 -13.83
N THR A 755 -2.65 15.08 -12.96
CA THR A 755 -1.27 14.75 -13.34
C THR A 755 -0.64 13.62 -12.54
N VAL A 756 0.04 12.71 -13.24
CA VAL A 756 0.87 11.64 -12.65
C VAL A 756 2.35 12.05 -12.60
N LEU A 757 2.95 11.97 -11.40
CA LEU A 757 4.33 12.33 -11.11
C LEU A 757 5.13 11.12 -10.58
N PRO A 758 6.24 10.73 -11.22
CA PRO A 758 7.18 9.75 -10.66
C PRO A 758 7.81 10.20 -9.33
N ILE A 759 7.74 9.32 -8.32
CA ILE A 759 8.28 9.56 -6.96
C ILE A 759 9.17 8.41 -6.49
N THR A 760 10.11 8.75 -5.60
CA THR A 760 10.99 7.79 -4.92
C THR A 760 10.21 7.02 -3.85
N GLN A 761 10.72 5.87 -3.42
CA GLN A 761 10.10 5.14 -2.31
C GLN A 761 10.02 5.97 -1.02
N ALA A 762 11.04 6.78 -0.71
CA ALA A 762 11.05 7.62 0.50
C ALA A 762 9.97 8.72 0.46
N GLU A 763 9.65 9.25 -0.72
CA GLU A 763 8.54 10.19 -0.92
C GLU A 763 7.19 9.48 -0.83
N LEU A 764 7.06 8.26 -1.37
CA LEU A 764 5.86 7.44 -1.19
C LEU A 764 5.61 7.13 0.30
N ASP A 765 6.66 6.77 1.04
CA ASP A 765 6.58 6.51 2.47
C ASP A 765 6.22 7.78 3.26
N THR A 766 6.73 8.94 2.86
CA THR A 766 6.42 10.25 3.47
C THR A 766 4.95 10.65 3.23
N VAL A 767 4.48 10.53 1.99
CA VAL A 767 3.09 10.79 1.58
C VAL A 767 2.12 9.83 2.27
N ARG A 768 2.44 8.53 2.35
CA ARG A 768 1.63 7.54 3.08
C ARG A 768 1.65 7.82 4.60
N ALA A 769 2.78 8.18 5.21
CA ALA A 769 2.84 8.51 6.63
C ALA A 769 1.94 9.69 7.01
N ALA A 770 1.80 10.68 6.12
CA ALA A 770 0.98 11.87 6.34
C ALA A 770 -0.51 11.64 6.03
N TYR A 771 -0.83 11.01 4.90
CA TYR A 771 -2.19 10.97 4.36
C TYR A 771 -2.85 9.59 4.42
N GLN A 772 -2.10 8.48 4.53
CA GLN A 772 -2.69 7.12 4.57
C GLN A 772 -1.81 6.14 5.37
N PRO A 773 -1.59 6.37 6.68
CA PRO A 773 -0.62 5.60 7.49
C PRO A 773 -1.01 4.13 7.67
N ASP A 774 -2.28 3.81 7.42
CA ASP A 774 -2.84 2.46 7.43
C ASP A 774 -2.44 1.62 6.19
N LEU A 775 -1.80 2.25 5.20
CA LEU A 775 -1.16 1.62 4.04
C LEU A 775 0.39 1.68 4.06
N LEU A 776 0.99 2.28 5.09
CA LEU A 776 2.44 2.29 5.30
C LEU A 776 2.84 1.16 6.26
N VAL A 777 3.60 0.18 5.76
CA VAL A 777 4.18 -0.89 6.59
C VAL A 777 5.54 -0.43 7.14
N GLU A 778 5.67 -0.40 8.46
CA GLU A 778 6.94 -0.08 9.13
C GLU A 778 7.83 -1.32 9.32
N SER A 779 7.22 -2.48 9.59
CA SER A 779 7.94 -3.71 9.90
C SER A 779 7.10 -4.98 9.66
N VAL A 780 7.77 -6.14 9.66
CA VAL A 780 7.17 -7.46 9.40
C VAL A 780 7.71 -8.47 10.42
N ASP A 781 6.84 -9.29 11.01
CA ASP A 781 7.25 -10.39 11.91
C ASP A 781 8.27 -11.31 11.20
N GLU A 782 9.39 -11.63 11.85
CA GLU A 782 10.32 -12.65 11.35
C GLU A 782 9.62 -14.02 11.32
N GLN A 783 9.58 -14.65 10.15
CA GLN A 783 9.02 -15.98 9.98
C GLN A 783 10.11 -17.04 10.18
N VAL A 784 9.77 -18.18 10.80
CA VAL A 784 10.68 -19.31 10.95
C VAL A 784 10.00 -20.59 10.51
N VAL A 785 10.65 -21.36 9.64
CA VAL A 785 10.20 -22.70 9.20
C VAL A 785 11.30 -23.73 9.36
N THR A 786 10.93 -25.00 9.45
CA THR A 786 11.85 -26.12 9.58
C THR A 786 11.60 -27.16 8.48
N THR A 787 12.66 -27.78 7.96
CA THR A 787 12.59 -28.83 6.94
C THR A 787 13.71 -29.86 7.08
N ASP A 788 13.50 -31.06 6.52
CA ASP A 788 14.50 -32.13 6.50
C ASP A 788 15.56 -31.90 5.40
N PRO A 789 16.80 -32.43 5.53
CA PRO A 789 17.81 -32.36 4.49
C PRO A 789 17.33 -32.92 3.14
N GLY A 790 17.39 -32.08 2.10
CA GLY A 790 16.94 -32.40 0.74
C GLY A 790 15.43 -32.20 0.49
N VAL A 791 14.64 -31.85 1.51
CA VAL A 791 13.22 -31.50 1.37
C VAL A 791 13.09 -29.99 1.20
N ALA A 792 12.28 -29.55 0.23
CA ALA A 792 12.03 -28.13 0.02
C ALA A 792 11.18 -27.57 1.18
N PRO A 793 11.59 -26.44 1.81
CA PRO A 793 10.84 -25.85 2.91
C PRO A 793 9.47 -25.34 2.44
N VAL A 794 8.42 -25.58 3.24
CA VAL A 794 7.07 -25.09 2.97
C VAL A 794 7.00 -23.62 3.39
N LEU A 795 6.91 -22.73 2.39
CA LEU A 795 6.96 -21.28 2.61
C LEU A 795 5.58 -20.73 3.02
N PRO A 796 5.49 -19.86 4.04
CA PRO A 796 4.21 -19.34 4.50
C PRO A 796 3.65 -18.33 3.49
N ALA A 797 2.43 -18.54 3.00
CA ALA A 797 1.80 -17.67 2.00
C ALA A 797 1.45 -16.26 2.53
N LYS A 798 1.60 -16.02 3.83
CA LYS A 798 1.34 -14.75 4.52
C LYS A 798 2.36 -14.49 5.64
N ALA A 799 2.51 -13.22 6.01
CA ALA A 799 3.24 -12.77 7.21
C ALA A 799 2.44 -11.64 7.90
N THR A 800 2.75 -11.37 9.17
CA THR A 800 2.22 -10.19 9.87
C THR A 800 3.02 -8.98 9.45
N ALA A 801 2.36 -7.96 8.90
CA ALA A 801 2.93 -6.63 8.73
C ALA A 801 2.35 -5.68 9.79
N HIS A 802 3.20 -4.82 10.34
CA HIS A 802 2.83 -3.76 11.27
C HIS A 802 2.83 -2.41 10.54
N TYR A 803 1.80 -1.61 10.77
CA TYR A 803 1.52 -0.41 9.99
C TYR A 803 1.66 0.86 10.84
N ALA A 804 1.88 2.01 10.19
CA ALA A 804 2.07 3.30 10.88
C ALA A 804 0.80 3.81 11.59
N ASP A 805 -0.39 3.28 11.27
CA ASP A 805 -1.63 3.45 12.07
C ASP A 805 -1.60 2.70 13.42
N GLY A 806 -0.54 1.91 13.69
CA GLY A 806 -0.41 1.03 14.83
C GLY A 806 -1.16 -0.30 14.71
N SER A 807 -1.79 -0.57 13.56
CA SER A 807 -2.47 -1.85 13.29
C SER A 807 -1.48 -2.94 12.88
N SER A 808 -1.97 -4.18 12.79
CA SER A 808 -1.17 -5.32 12.33
C SER A 808 -2.04 -6.27 11.53
N ARG A 809 -1.62 -6.58 10.30
CA ARG A 809 -2.46 -7.23 9.27
C ARG A 809 -1.71 -8.40 8.63
N GLN A 810 -2.44 -9.44 8.22
CA GLN A 810 -1.87 -10.66 7.62
C GLN A 810 -1.81 -10.55 6.09
N VAL A 811 -0.69 -10.03 5.60
CA VAL A 811 -0.41 -9.68 4.20
C VAL A 811 0.14 -10.89 3.44
N ALA A 812 -0.18 -11.02 2.15
CA ALA A 812 0.35 -12.09 1.30
C ALA A 812 1.82 -11.87 0.96
N VAL A 813 2.61 -12.95 0.91
CA VAL A 813 4.06 -12.89 0.64
C VAL A 813 4.43 -13.78 -0.54
N THR A 814 5.19 -13.23 -1.49
CA THR A 814 5.88 -13.98 -2.54
C THR A 814 7.36 -14.03 -2.19
N TRP A 815 7.80 -15.19 -1.69
CA TRP A 815 9.20 -15.43 -1.32
C TRP A 815 10.12 -15.56 -2.54
N ASP A 816 11.36 -15.13 -2.39
CA ASP A 816 12.40 -15.32 -3.42
C ASP A 816 12.73 -16.82 -3.57
N ALA A 817 13.21 -17.21 -4.76
CA ALA A 817 13.49 -18.62 -5.06
C ALA A 817 14.68 -19.17 -4.26
N ILE A 818 14.51 -20.35 -3.66
CA ILE A 818 15.52 -21.03 -2.83
C ILE A 818 16.29 -22.04 -3.68
N ASP A 819 17.62 -21.97 -3.65
CA ASP A 819 18.50 -22.97 -4.26
C ASP A 819 18.39 -24.31 -3.50
N PRO A 820 18.12 -25.45 -4.16
CA PRO A 820 18.14 -26.78 -3.54
C PRO A 820 19.43 -27.13 -2.79
N ALA A 821 20.57 -26.50 -3.11
CA ALA A 821 21.81 -26.64 -2.36
C ALA A 821 21.70 -26.08 -0.93
N SER A 822 20.91 -25.02 -0.71
CA SER A 822 20.75 -24.37 0.60
C SER A 822 20.11 -25.26 1.66
N TYR A 823 19.26 -26.21 1.25
CA TYR A 823 18.60 -27.17 2.15
C TYR A 823 19.10 -28.62 1.98
N ALA A 824 20.22 -28.85 1.27
CA ALA A 824 20.77 -30.18 1.06
C ALA A 824 21.44 -30.82 2.31
N VAL A 825 21.77 -30.01 3.33
CA VAL A 825 22.43 -30.45 4.58
C VAL A 825 21.90 -29.65 5.78
N PRO A 826 21.98 -30.17 7.02
CA PRO A 826 21.56 -29.43 8.21
C PRO A 826 22.28 -28.09 8.39
N GLY A 827 21.54 -27.05 8.80
CA GLY A 827 22.01 -25.67 8.90
C GLY A 827 20.86 -24.65 9.04
N GLU A 828 21.17 -23.36 8.95
CA GLU A 828 20.18 -22.27 8.92
C GLU A 828 20.53 -21.29 7.79
N PHE A 829 19.51 -20.73 7.10
CA PHE A 829 19.68 -19.65 6.13
C PHE A 829 18.43 -18.76 6.06
N THR A 830 18.58 -17.52 5.61
CA THR A 830 17.48 -16.55 5.46
C THR A 830 17.02 -16.42 4.01
N VAL A 831 15.72 -16.20 3.83
CA VAL A 831 15.05 -15.97 2.53
C VAL A 831 14.22 -14.69 2.65
N ALA A 832 14.32 -13.80 1.67
CA ALA A 832 13.53 -12.57 1.64
C ALA A 832 12.24 -12.74 0.83
N GLY A 833 11.22 -11.92 1.12
CA GLY A 833 9.93 -11.96 0.45
C GLY A 833 9.41 -10.59 0.02
N ARG A 834 8.77 -10.55 -1.16
CA ARG A 834 7.92 -9.44 -1.61
C ARG A 834 6.60 -9.51 -0.84
N LEU A 835 6.18 -8.42 -0.18
CA LEU A 835 4.79 -8.28 0.24
C LEU A 835 3.90 -7.90 -0.96
N ALA A 836 2.61 -8.22 -0.88
CA ALA A 836 1.61 -7.70 -1.82
C ALA A 836 1.32 -6.20 -1.57
N GLY A 837 0.75 -5.52 -2.57
CA GLY A 837 0.38 -4.09 -2.48
C GLY A 837 1.55 -3.11 -2.64
N GLY A 838 2.65 -3.53 -3.28
CA GLY A 838 3.77 -2.63 -3.60
C GLY A 838 4.71 -2.27 -2.45
N VAL A 839 4.46 -2.80 -1.25
CA VAL A 839 5.23 -2.48 -0.04
C VAL A 839 6.72 -2.82 -0.21
N ALA A 840 7.59 -1.84 0.04
CA ALA A 840 9.04 -1.97 -0.08
C ALA A 840 9.69 -2.80 1.04
N VAL A 841 9.11 -2.79 2.26
CA VAL A 841 9.62 -3.59 3.40
C VAL A 841 9.59 -5.08 3.05
N ARG A 842 10.77 -5.70 3.10
CA ARG A 842 10.97 -7.12 2.82
C ARG A 842 10.53 -7.96 4.01
N ALA A 843 9.72 -8.99 3.77
CA ALA A 843 9.53 -10.05 4.73
C ALA A 843 10.82 -10.89 4.85
N SER A 844 11.11 -11.42 6.05
CA SER A 844 12.25 -12.31 6.30
C SER A 844 11.78 -13.67 6.80
N LEU A 845 12.35 -14.74 6.24
CA LEU A 845 12.08 -16.13 6.60
C LEU A 845 13.39 -16.84 6.93
N THR A 846 13.58 -17.21 8.19
CA THR A 846 14.67 -18.10 8.61
C THR A 846 14.26 -19.55 8.38
N VAL A 847 14.93 -20.22 7.46
CA VAL A 847 14.77 -21.65 7.18
C VAL A 847 15.77 -22.44 8.02
N ARG A 848 15.26 -23.34 8.85
CA ARG A 848 16.03 -24.31 9.62
C ARG A 848 16.03 -25.65 8.89
N VAL A 849 17.20 -26.17 8.58
CA VAL A 849 17.38 -27.51 8.02
C VAL A 849 17.84 -28.41 9.15
N THR A 850 16.99 -29.34 9.58
CA THR A 850 17.25 -30.20 10.73
C THR A 850 16.92 -31.64 10.37
N ASP A 851 17.86 -32.55 10.59
CA ASP A 851 17.55 -33.97 10.58
C ASP A 851 16.72 -34.31 11.83
N GLU A 852 15.50 -34.83 11.65
CA GLU A 852 14.63 -35.40 12.70
C GLU A 852 14.55 -36.94 12.62
N GLY A 853 15.34 -37.55 11.72
CA GLY A 853 15.38 -38.98 11.48
C GLY A 853 15.88 -39.82 12.66
N ASP A 854 15.51 -41.10 12.62
CA ASP A 854 15.95 -42.14 13.55
C ASP A 854 16.81 -43.15 12.75
N PRO A 855 18.05 -43.46 13.15
CA PRO A 855 19.00 -44.15 12.29
C PRO A 855 18.57 -45.58 11.96
N VAL A 856 18.44 -45.90 10.66
CA VAL A 856 17.87 -47.18 10.19
C VAL A 856 18.89 -48.31 10.35
N VAL A 857 18.48 -49.44 10.93
CA VAL A 857 19.35 -50.62 11.20
C VAL A 857 18.83 -51.86 10.49
N THR A 858 19.72 -52.57 9.79
CA THR A 858 19.46 -53.84 9.09
C THR A 858 20.32 -54.96 9.68
N LEU A 859 19.72 -56.14 9.89
CA LEU A 859 20.42 -57.36 10.33
C LEU A 859 20.47 -58.41 9.22
N THR A 860 21.67 -58.87 8.87
CA THR A 860 21.91 -59.81 7.78
C THR A 860 22.74 -61.01 8.26
N PRO A 861 22.24 -62.26 8.18
CA PRO A 861 23.05 -63.43 8.44
C PRO A 861 24.06 -63.65 7.29
N GLY A 862 25.34 -63.81 7.64
CA GLY A 862 26.44 -63.96 6.68
C GLY A 862 26.55 -65.35 6.04
N LEU A 863 25.63 -66.26 6.36
CA LEU A 863 25.48 -67.59 5.77
C LEU A 863 23.98 -67.87 5.61
N ALA A 864 23.55 -68.37 4.45
CA ALA A 864 22.20 -68.88 4.28
C ALA A 864 21.94 -70.12 5.15
N ALA A 865 20.69 -70.37 5.51
CA ALA A 865 20.29 -71.56 6.26
C ALA A 865 20.66 -72.84 5.49
N ASP A 866 21.51 -73.68 6.09
CA ASP A 866 22.00 -74.93 5.51
C ASP A 866 21.25 -76.18 6.03
N GLY A 867 20.25 -75.99 6.88
CA GLY A 867 19.20 -76.94 7.24
C GLY A 867 17.87 -76.67 6.53
N SER A 868 16.85 -77.43 6.91
CA SER A 868 15.47 -77.26 6.45
C SER A 868 14.69 -76.30 7.35
N ALA A 869 13.56 -75.77 6.86
CA ALA A 869 12.65 -74.89 7.59
C ALA A 869 13.30 -73.66 8.28
N GLY A 870 14.38 -73.13 7.70
CA GLY A 870 15.10 -71.95 8.24
C GLY A 870 16.07 -72.24 9.37
N TRP A 871 16.33 -73.51 9.69
CA TRP A 871 17.39 -73.90 10.63
C TRP A 871 18.76 -73.94 9.95
N TRP A 872 19.81 -73.67 10.72
CA TRP A 872 21.19 -73.95 10.35
C TRP A 872 21.65 -75.26 11.00
N ARG A 873 22.31 -76.11 10.20
CA ARG A 873 23.09 -77.27 10.68
C ARG A 873 24.57 -76.93 10.88
N SER A 874 24.98 -75.76 10.39
CA SER A 874 26.27 -75.15 10.72
C SER A 874 26.31 -74.72 12.20
N PRO A 875 27.32 -75.14 13.01
CA PRO A 875 27.39 -74.89 14.45
C PRO A 875 27.71 -73.43 14.85
N SER A 876 27.74 -72.51 13.88
CA SER A 876 28.02 -71.10 14.08
C SER A 876 27.50 -70.26 12.91
N VAL A 877 26.73 -69.21 13.19
CA VAL A 877 26.17 -68.31 12.18
C VAL A 877 26.64 -66.88 12.44
N PRO A 878 27.44 -66.26 11.56
CA PRO A 878 27.76 -64.85 11.66
C PRO A 878 26.54 -64.00 11.30
N VAL A 879 26.31 -62.90 12.01
CA VAL A 879 25.25 -61.93 11.73
C VAL A 879 25.83 -60.52 11.78
N THR A 880 25.65 -59.77 10.71
CA THR A 880 26.09 -58.37 10.60
C THR A 880 24.91 -57.44 10.79
N ALA A 881 25.04 -56.50 11.72
CA ALA A 881 24.23 -55.31 11.79
C ALA A 881 24.89 -54.19 10.97
N SER A 882 24.13 -53.51 10.12
CA SER A 882 24.56 -52.32 9.37
C SER A 882 23.53 -51.21 9.57
N ALA A 883 23.98 -49.96 9.59
CA ALA A 883 23.11 -48.80 9.78
C ALA A 883 23.37 -47.67 8.77
N THR A 884 22.33 -46.89 8.49
CA THR A 884 22.34 -45.77 7.53
C THR A 884 21.47 -44.62 8.04
N ASP A 885 21.95 -43.39 7.87
CA ASP A 885 21.39 -42.16 8.42
C ASP A 885 21.96 -40.94 7.66
N VAL A 886 21.29 -39.78 7.64
CA VAL A 886 21.73 -38.60 6.88
C VAL A 886 22.62 -37.63 7.70
N ALA A 887 22.43 -37.51 9.01
CA ALA A 887 23.46 -37.01 9.93
C ALA A 887 24.64 -37.99 10.10
N GLY A 888 24.47 -39.23 9.65
CA GLY A 888 25.50 -40.27 9.59
C GLY A 888 25.60 -41.08 10.88
N ILE A 889 26.28 -42.23 10.86
CA ILE A 889 26.30 -43.15 12.01
C ILE A 889 27.48 -42.90 12.94
N ARG A 890 27.18 -42.58 14.20
CA ARG A 890 28.13 -42.45 15.30
C ARG A 890 28.48 -43.79 15.95
N SER A 891 27.50 -44.68 16.08
CA SER A 891 27.74 -46.05 16.56
C SER A 891 26.63 -47.04 16.21
N VAL A 892 27.00 -48.31 16.04
CA VAL A 892 26.07 -49.45 15.97
C VAL A 892 26.34 -50.39 17.14
N GLU A 893 25.29 -50.85 17.82
CA GLU A 893 25.34 -51.82 18.91
C GLU A 893 24.62 -53.11 18.52
N VAL A 894 25.17 -54.26 18.93
CA VAL A 894 24.55 -55.59 18.72
C VAL A 894 24.64 -56.45 19.98
N LYS A 895 23.66 -57.32 20.21
CA LYS A 895 23.71 -58.42 21.21
C LYS A 895 23.09 -59.71 20.66
N VAL A 896 23.34 -60.82 21.34
CA VAL A 896 22.71 -62.12 21.10
C VAL A 896 22.04 -62.56 22.40
N ASP A 897 20.76 -62.93 22.34
CA ASP A 897 19.95 -63.30 23.51
C ASP A 897 20.05 -62.22 24.62
N ASP A 898 20.38 -62.62 25.85
CA ASP A 898 20.59 -61.77 27.02
C ASP A 898 22.05 -61.30 27.22
N ASP A 899 22.96 -61.52 26.26
CA ASP A 899 24.33 -60.99 26.37
C ASP A 899 24.35 -59.45 26.38
N PRO A 900 25.36 -58.82 27.01
CA PRO A 900 25.52 -57.36 26.99
C PRO A 900 25.70 -56.81 25.57
N TRP A 901 25.16 -55.61 25.31
CA TRP A 901 25.38 -54.86 24.07
C TRP A 901 26.88 -54.64 23.79
N VAL A 902 27.29 -54.94 22.56
CA VAL A 902 28.64 -54.69 22.03
C VAL A 902 28.55 -53.56 21.00
N SER A 903 29.30 -52.48 21.21
CA SER A 903 29.28 -51.27 20.36
C SER A 903 30.46 -51.21 19.38
N SER A 904 30.21 -50.68 18.19
CA SER A 904 31.16 -50.29 17.15
C SER A 904 30.98 -48.82 16.82
N ALA A 905 32.07 -48.09 16.57
CA ALA A 905 32.05 -46.72 16.06
C ALA A 905 32.10 -46.67 14.51
N SER A 906 31.76 -47.77 13.85
CA SER A 906 31.55 -47.87 12.40
C SER A 906 30.08 -48.11 12.11
N SER A 907 29.64 -47.79 10.88
CA SER A 907 28.26 -48.04 10.40
C SER A 907 27.89 -49.54 10.27
N SER A 908 28.74 -50.46 10.73
CA SER A 908 28.39 -51.88 10.89
C SER A 908 29.18 -52.57 12.01
N ILE A 909 28.65 -53.71 12.45
CA ILE A 909 29.27 -54.65 13.41
C ILE A 909 28.80 -56.08 13.14
N THR A 910 29.71 -57.06 13.21
CA THR A 910 29.38 -58.48 13.06
C THR A 910 29.53 -59.22 14.38
N THR A 911 28.50 -59.98 14.76
CA THR A 911 28.51 -60.96 15.85
C THR A 911 28.43 -62.38 15.31
N THR A 912 28.58 -63.40 16.16
CA THR A 912 28.45 -64.82 15.78
C THR A 912 27.57 -65.55 16.79
N VAL A 913 26.45 -66.08 16.32
CA VAL A 913 25.56 -66.98 17.08
C VAL A 913 26.19 -68.37 17.12
N THR A 914 26.26 -68.99 18.31
CA THR A 914 26.74 -70.36 18.50
C THR A 914 26.00 -71.05 19.64
N GLY A 915 25.45 -72.23 19.39
CA GLY A 915 24.68 -73.00 20.36
C GLY A 915 23.80 -74.02 19.63
N GLU A 916 23.03 -74.79 20.38
CA GLU A 916 21.92 -75.59 19.86
C GLU A 916 20.63 -74.91 20.35
N GLY A 917 19.62 -74.74 19.49
CA GLY A 917 18.37 -74.04 19.80
C GLY A 917 18.15 -72.75 18.99
N ARG A 918 17.14 -71.96 19.40
CA ARG A 918 16.82 -70.65 18.81
C ARG A 918 17.49 -69.53 19.60
N HIS A 919 18.14 -68.62 18.90
CA HIS A 919 18.80 -67.43 19.42
C HIS A 919 18.24 -66.17 18.77
N VAL A 920 18.24 -65.03 19.48
CA VAL A 920 17.76 -63.74 18.97
C VAL A 920 18.90 -62.73 18.93
N VAL A 921 19.31 -62.32 17.73
CA VAL A 921 20.25 -61.19 17.53
C VAL A 921 19.45 -59.89 17.51
N GLN A 922 19.84 -58.90 18.31
CA GLN A 922 19.25 -57.57 18.30
C GLN A 922 20.30 -56.50 18.01
N ALA A 923 19.95 -55.47 17.25
CA ALA A 923 20.83 -54.36 16.89
C ALA A 923 20.14 -53.00 16.93
N ARG A 924 20.87 -51.96 17.33
CA ARG A 924 20.41 -50.54 17.34
C ARG A 924 21.56 -49.62 16.91
N ALA A 925 21.26 -48.40 16.51
CA ALA A 925 22.28 -47.42 16.13
C ALA A 925 22.03 -46.04 16.73
N THR A 926 23.08 -45.24 16.80
CA THR A 926 23.08 -43.84 17.18
C THR A 926 23.66 -43.01 16.03
N ASP A 927 23.00 -41.92 15.69
CA ASP A 927 23.37 -41.03 14.59
C ASP A 927 24.41 -39.96 15.02
N GLY A 928 24.73 -39.05 14.09
CA GLY A 928 25.60 -37.91 14.32
C GLY A 928 25.05 -36.91 15.33
N SER A 929 23.73 -36.69 15.37
CA SER A 929 23.09 -35.74 16.31
C SER A 929 23.04 -36.25 17.75
N GLY A 930 22.97 -37.57 17.95
CA GLY A 930 22.85 -38.25 19.24
C GLY A 930 21.51 -38.97 19.48
N ARG A 931 20.57 -38.94 18.53
CA ARG A 931 19.37 -39.80 18.52
C ARG A 931 19.77 -41.27 18.37
N THR A 932 18.96 -42.18 18.92
CA THR A 932 19.22 -43.62 18.92
C THR A 932 17.96 -44.36 18.53
N SER A 933 18.06 -45.21 17.51
CA SER A 933 16.95 -45.94 16.88
C SER A 933 15.98 -46.53 17.93
N ALA A 934 14.76 -46.00 18.00
CA ALA A 934 13.80 -46.22 19.08
C ALA A 934 13.39 -47.69 19.25
N VAL A 935 13.40 -48.47 18.17
CA VAL A 935 13.16 -49.92 18.17
C VAL A 935 14.39 -50.65 17.61
N PRO A 936 15.08 -51.47 18.42
CA PRO A 936 16.17 -52.31 17.90
C PRO A 936 15.66 -53.31 16.86
N ALA A 937 16.35 -53.36 15.71
CA ALA A 937 16.18 -54.43 14.72
C ALA A 937 16.44 -55.80 15.38
N SER A 938 15.72 -56.84 14.94
CA SER A 938 15.78 -58.17 15.53
C SER A 938 15.78 -59.27 14.47
N LEU A 939 16.62 -60.29 14.64
CA LEU A 939 16.74 -61.46 13.77
C LEU A 939 16.84 -62.74 14.61
N GLU A 940 15.98 -63.73 14.34
CA GLU A 940 16.09 -65.04 14.98
C GLU A 940 16.98 -66.00 14.16
N VAL A 941 17.79 -66.80 14.84
CA VAL A 941 18.70 -67.80 14.27
C VAL A 941 18.53 -69.11 15.02
N GLY A 942 17.98 -70.13 14.35
CA GLY A 942 17.85 -71.49 14.88
C GLY A 942 19.01 -72.38 14.43
N ILE A 943 19.76 -72.96 15.35
CA ILE A 943 20.83 -73.94 15.07
C ILE A 943 20.42 -75.31 15.62
N ASP A 944 20.56 -76.36 14.80
CA ASP A 944 20.40 -77.75 15.23
C ASP A 944 21.34 -78.69 14.46
N THR A 945 22.39 -79.15 15.14
CA THR A 945 23.43 -80.02 14.55
C THR A 945 23.24 -81.51 14.87
N VAL A 946 22.17 -81.88 15.58
CA VAL A 946 21.97 -83.21 16.17
C VAL A 946 20.88 -83.97 15.41
N ALA A 947 21.08 -85.28 15.24
CA ALA A 947 20.07 -86.15 14.64
C ALA A 947 19.20 -86.84 15.71
N PRO A 948 17.90 -87.06 15.44
CA PRO A 948 16.94 -87.58 16.40
C PRO A 948 17.21 -89.05 16.71
N VAL A 949 16.55 -89.56 17.75
CA VAL A 949 16.73 -90.94 18.22
C VAL A 949 15.44 -91.74 18.19
N SER A 950 15.52 -93.01 17.80
CA SER A 950 14.36 -93.91 17.73
C SER A 950 14.58 -95.25 18.44
N ARG A 951 13.47 -95.88 18.82
CA ARG A 951 13.42 -97.22 19.45
C ARG A 951 12.17 -97.96 19.00
N ALA A 952 12.33 -99.22 18.58
CA ALA A 952 11.23 -100.13 18.26
C ALA A 952 11.08 -101.25 19.32
N THR A 953 9.85 -101.75 19.49
CA THR A 953 9.50 -102.90 20.34
C THR A 953 8.58 -103.88 19.60
N PHE A 954 8.64 -105.18 19.93
CA PHE A 954 7.80 -106.23 19.32
C PHE A 954 6.88 -106.87 20.36
N THR A 955 5.58 -106.95 20.03
CA THR A 955 4.56 -107.60 20.85
C THR A 955 4.19 -108.96 20.27
N ALA A 956 4.58 -110.04 20.94
CA ALA A 956 4.43 -111.40 20.43
C ALA A 956 2.96 -111.84 20.19
N ALA A 957 2.04 -111.43 21.08
CA ALA A 957 0.64 -111.84 21.02
C ALA A 957 -0.11 -111.30 19.79
N THR A 958 0.24 -110.10 19.32
CA THR A 958 -0.36 -109.42 18.16
C THR A 958 0.52 -109.47 16.92
N ARG A 959 1.77 -109.95 17.05
CA ARG A 959 2.86 -109.80 16.08
C ARG A 959 3.07 -108.37 15.57
N THR A 960 2.80 -107.36 16.40
CA THR A 960 3.00 -105.95 16.01
C THR A 960 4.33 -105.39 16.50
N VAL A 961 4.88 -104.45 15.73
CA VAL A 961 6.02 -103.60 16.09
C VAL A 961 5.52 -102.17 16.29
N ALA A 962 5.86 -101.59 17.43
CA ALA A 962 5.62 -100.18 17.74
C ALA A 962 6.95 -99.43 17.84
N MET A 963 6.96 -98.13 17.61
CA MET A 963 8.15 -97.28 17.73
C MET A 963 7.89 -96.08 18.63
N SER A 964 8.98 -95.45 19.06
CA SER A 964 9.00 -94.27 19.93
C SER A 964 10.25 -93.46 19.59
N THR A 965 10.12 -92.15 19.55
CA THR A 965 11.18 -91.23 19.08
C THR A 965 11.34 -90.05 20.02
N ALA A 966 12.51 -89.41 19.96
CA ALA A 966 12.79 -88.15 20.65
C ALA A 966 13.78 -87.32 19.84
N ASP A 967 13.70 -86.01 20.02
CA ASP A 967 14.67 -85.02 19.57
C ASP A 967 14.74 -83.90 20.61
N ASP A 968 15.91 -83.30 20.81
CA ASP A 968 16.16 -82.29 21.85
C ASP A 968 16.17 -80.85 21.28
N THR A 969 16.08 -80.66 19.95
CA THR A 969 16.27 -79.35 19.28
C THR A 969 15.15 -78.97 18.29
N SER A 970 15.24 -79.31 17.00
CA SER A 970 14.27 -78.84 15.98
C SER A 970 12.99 -79.68 15.95
N GLY A 971 13.01 -80.88 16.54
CA GLY A 971 11.89 -81.81 16.62
C GLY A 971 11.92 -82.87 15.52
N VAL A 972 11.36 -84.05 15.81
CA VAL A 972 11.30 -85.15 14.83
C VAL A 972 10.31 -84.81 13.71
N ALA A 973 10.79 -84.61 12.48
CA ALA A 973 9.96 -84.37 11.31
C ALA A 973 9.30 -85.65 10.77
N ARG A 974 10.03 -86.79 10.76
CA ARG A 974 9.47 -88.09 10.37
C ARG A 974 10.27 -89.29 10.90
N THR A 975 9.66 -90.47 10.79
CA THR A 975 10.29 -91.76 11.12
C THR A 975 10.05 -92.74 9.98
N GLU A 976 11.05 -93.54 9.64
CA GLU A 976 11.04 -94.46 8.51
C GLU A 976 11.40 -95.88 8.96
N TYR A 977 10.80 -96.90 8.36
CA TYR A 977 11.08 -98.30 8.60
C TYR A 977 11.18 -99.11 7.29
N ARG A 978 11.79 -100.30 7.37
CA ARG A 978 11.68 -101.35 6.35
C ARG A 978 11.66 -102.74 6.98
N VAL A 979 10.99 -103.69 6.33
CA VAL A 979 10.94 -105.11 6.75
C VAL A 979 11.81 -105.93 5.82
N GLY A 980 12.73 -106.72 6.39
CA GLY A 980 13.73 -107.45 5.62
C GLY A 980 14.60 -106.51 4.76
N SER A 981 14.70 -106.82 3.48
CA SER A 981 15.42 -106.03 2.47
C SER A 981 14.55 -105.04 1.68
N GLY A 982 13.29 -104.83 2.09
CA GLY A 982 12.34 -103.97 1.36
C GLY A 982 12.69 -102.47 1.35
N SER A 983 11.95 -101.69 0.57
CA SER A 983 12.05 -100.23 0.55
C SER A 983 11.72 -99.60 1.91
N TRP A 984 12.32 -98.45 2.18
CA TRP A 984 11.93 -97.59 3.30
C TRP A 984 10.50 -97.08 3.11
N LYS A 985 9.74 -97.03 4.20
CA LYS A 985 8.38 -96.52 4.32
C LYS A 985 8.27 -95.65 5.55
N GLU A 986 7.43 -94.62 5.52
CA GLU A 986 7.17 -93.80 6.70
C GLU A 986 6.39 -94.58 7.77
N TRP A 987 6.74 -94.38 9.04
CA TRP A 987 6.14 -95.03 10.19
C TRP A 987 4.99 -94.19 10.74
N THR A 988 3.76 -94.56 10.39
CA THR A 988 2.53 -93.87 10.78
C THR A 988 1.76 -94.55 11.93
N GLY A 989 2.28 -95.65 12.48
CA GLY A 989 1.61 -96.39 13.56
C GLY A 989 2.02 -97.85 13.68
N SER A 990 1.22 -98.65 14.39
CA SER A 990 1.51 -100.06 14.69
C SER A 990 1.73 -100.92 13.43
N LEU A 991 2.91 -101.50 13.29
CA LEU A 991 3.34 -102.31 12.14
C LEU A 991 3.10 -103.80 12.40
N ALA A 992 2.16 -104.44 11.68
CA ALA A 992 1.96 -105.88 11.76
C ALA A 992 3.05 -106.66 11.00
N ILE A 993 3.54 -107.77 11.57
CA ILE A 993 4.59 -108.62 10.98
C ILE A 993 4.03 -110.02 10.64
N GLY A 994 4.14 -110.39 9.37
CA GLY A 994 3.64 -111.67 8.81
C GLY A 994 4.25 -112.93 9.42
N ALA A 995 3.81 -114.09 8.95
CA ALA A 995 4.02 -115.41 9.59
C ALA A 995 5.46 -115.96 9.60
N TYR A 996 6.46 -115.20 9.15
CA TYR A 996 7.86 -115.62 9.08
C TYR A 996 8.74 -114.87 10.08
N ALA A 997 9.91 -115.42 10.39
CA ALA A 997 10.95 -114.69 11.10
C ALA A 997 11.56 -113.63 10.17
N THR A 998 11.83 -112.42 10.69
CA THR A 998 12.33 -111.30 9.88
C THR A 998 13.02 -110.24 10.77
N THR A 999 13.55 -109.19 10.15
CA THR A 999 14.13 -108.02 10.82
C THR A 999 13.40 -106.77 10.37
N VAL A 1000 13.04 -105.89 11.30
CA VAL A 1000 12.57 -104.53 11.01
C VAL A 1000 13.73 -103.57 11.22
N GLN A 1001 14.12 -102.81 10.19
CA GLN A 1001 15.08 -101.71 10.30
C GLN A 1001 14.32 -100.38 10.40
N TYR A 1002 14.85 -99.40 11.13
CA TYR A 1002 14.17 -98.14 11.41
C TYR A 1002 15.14 -96.97 11.65
N ARG A 1003 14.71 -95.73 11.38
CA ARG A 1003 15.45 -94.47 11.60
C ARG A 1003 14.49 -93.27 11.69
N SER A 1004 14.93 -92.14 12.24
CA SER A 1004 14.18 -90.86 12.22
C SER A 1004 14.96 -89.72 11.54
N VAL A 1005 14.25 -88.63 11.23
CA VAL A 1005 14.76 -87.39 10.62
C VAL A 1005 14.11 -86.20 11.32
N ASP A 1006 14.87 -85.16 11.68
CA ASP A 1006 14.39 -83.93 12.33
C ASP A 1006 13.98 -82.83 11.34
N VAL A 1007 13.52 -81.69 11.88
CA VAL A 1007 13.03 -80.52 11.13
C VAL A 1007 14.17 -79.70 10.50
N ALA A 1008 15.36 -79.68 11.08
CA ALA A 1008 16.57 -79.14 10.45
C ALA A 1008 17.10 -80.05 9.32
N GLY A 1009 16.69 -81.32 9.31
CA GLY A 1009 16.99 -82.33 8.31
C GLY A 1009 18.20 -83.20 8.61
N ASN A 1010 18.66 -83.32 9.87
CA ASN A 1010 19.62 -84.36 10.23
C ASN A 1010 18.91 -85.74 10.25
N THR A 1011 19.66 -86.84 10.07
CA THR A 1011 19.08 -88.19 9.88
C THR A 1011 19.77 -89.21 10.76
N GLU A 1012 18.98 -89.99 11.51
CA GLU A 1012 19.47 -91.02 12.40
C GLU A 1012 20.15 -92.18 11.65
N VAL A 1013 21.18 -92.76 12.29
CA VAL A 1013 21.78 -94.02 11.87
C VAL A 1013 20.79 -95.18 12.04
N VAL A 1014 20.65 -95.99 10.99
CA VAL A 1014 19.71 -97.13 10.92
C VAL A 1014 19.85 -98.09 12.11
N ASN A 1015 18.77 -98.22 12.88
CA ASN A 1015 18.57 -99.23 13.93
C ASN A 1015 17.93 -100.52 13.34
N SER A 1016 17.83 -101.58 14.14
CA SER A 1016 17.19 -102.85 13.75
C SER A 1016 16.59 -103.61 14.93
N LEU A 1017 15.56 -104.42 14.65
CA LEU A 1017 14.81 -105.25 15.60
C LEU A 1017 14.50 -106.61 14.96
N ALA A 1018 14.87 -107.71 15.62
CA ALA A 1018 14.57 -109.07 15.15
C ALA A 1018 13.17 -109.52 15.60
N VAL A 1019 12.46 -110.26 14.75
CA VAL A 1019 11.11 -110.78 15.00
C VAL A 1019 11.07 -112.29 14.73
N PRO A 1020 10.67 -113.15 15.70
CA PRO A 1020 10.63 -114.60 15.54
C PRO A 1020 9.42 -115.10 14.74
N ALA A 1021 9.45 -116.37 14.36
CA ALA A 1021 8.31 -117.07 13.75
C ALA A 1021 7.20 -117.40 14.79
N PRO A 1022 5.95 -117.63 14.38
CA PRO A 1022 4.86 -118.06 15.26
C PRO A 1022 5.19 -119.34 16.06
N GLY A 1023 4.59 -119.48 17.26
CA GLY A 1023 4.77 -120.64 18.13
C GLY A 1023 6.12 -120.75 18.84
N LYS A 1024 7.15 -119.99 18.44
CA LYS A 1024 8.44 -119.92 19.16
C LYS A 1024 8.44 -118.74 20.15
N VAL A 1025 8.27 -119.05 21.43
CA VAL A 1025 8.53 -118.10 22.52
C VAL A 1025 10.05 -118.00 22.73
N ALA A 1026 10.62 -116.82 22.52
CA ALA A 1026 12.03 -116.55 22.81
C ALA A 1026 12.27 -116.60 24.33
N ALA A 1027 13.36 -117.25 24.76
CA ALA A 1027 13.63 -117.46 26.18
C ALA A 1027 13.79 -116.14 26.93
N ALA A 1028 13.08 -115.98 28.06
CA ALA A 1028 13.14 -114.76 28.87
C ALA A 1028 14.58 -114.51 29.35
N THR A 1029 15.06 -113.27 29.17
CA THR A 1029 16.40 -112.87 29.63
C THR A 1029 16.35 -111.81 30.71
N ARG A 1030 17.44 -111.71 31.49
CA ARG A 1030 17.65 -110.66 32.48
C ARG A 1030 19.04 -110.05 32.30
N THR A 1031 19.07 -108.75 32.01
CA THR A 1031 20.27 -107.93 31.83
C THR A 1031 20.69 -107.30 33.16
N TYR A 1032 21.96 -107.42 33.49
CA TYR A 1032 22.67 -106.75 34.59
C TYR A 1032 23.76 -105.86 33.99
N ALA A 1033 24.09 -104.76 34.68
CA ALA A 1033 25.20 -103.89 34.28
C ALA A 1033 25.82 -103.16 35.48
N ASP A 1034 27.14 -103.00 35.46
CA ASP A 1034 27.92 -102.27 36.45
C ASP A 1034 29.03 -101.43 35.77
N ALA A 1035 29.50 -100.39 36.46
CA ALA A 1035 30.68 -99.62 36.05
C ALA A 1035 31.31 -98.90 37.24
N ALA A 1036 32.64 -98.79 37.22
CA ALA A 1036 33.36 -97.89 38.10
C ALA A 1036 33.19 -96.42 37.66
N SER A 1037 33.34 -95.49 38.60
CA SER A 1037 33.32 -94.04 38.30
C SER A 1037 34.54 -93.64 37.45
N ALA A 1038 34.31 -92.82 36.42
CA ALA A 1038 35.34 -92.39 35.48
C ALA A 1038 35.81 -90.96 35.76
N LYS A 1039 36.92 -90.58 35.13
CA LYS A 1039 37.33 -89.18 34.95
C LYS A 1039 37.09 -88.75 33.50
N LEU A 1040 36.69 -87.51 33.28
CA LEU A 1040 36.56 -86.95 31.93
C LEU A 1040 37.89 -87.09 31.18
N GLY A 1041 37.84 -87.57 29.93
CA GLY A 1041 39.03 -87.90 29.13
C GLY A 1041 39.63 -89.29 29.41
N THR A 1042 38.97 -90.14 30.21
CA THR A 1042 39.32 -91.57 30.33
C THR A 1042 38.18 -92.44 29.77
N THR A 1043 38.51 -93.54 29.10
CA THR A 1043 37.52 -94.46 28.52
C THR A 1043 36.76 -95.17 29.63
N MET A 1044 35.51 -94.77 29.88
CA MET A 1044 34.62 -95.50 30.77
C MET A 1044 34.23 -96.84 30.14
N ARG A 1045 34.23 -97.90 30.96
CA ARG A 1045 33.77 -99.22 30.58
C ARG A 1045 32.59 -99.62 31.47
N VAL A 1046 31.54 -100.11 30.85
CA VAL A 1046 30.39 -100.73 31.52
C VAL A 1046 30.48 -102.23 31.27
N ASN A 1047 30.48 -103.02 32.33
CA ASN A 1047 30.31 -104.46 32.23
C ASN A 1047 28.81 -104.76 32.11
N VAL A 1048 28.46 -105.71 31.24
CA VAL A 1048 27.09 -106.12 30.97
C VAL A 1048 27.03 -107.65 30.99
N GLU A 1049 26.04 -108.18 31.68
CA GLU A 1049 25.79 -109.63 31.78
C GLU A 1049 24.32 -109.91 31.51
N VAL A 1050 24.05 -110.83 30.59
CA VAL A 1050 22.70 -111.20 30.17
C VAL A 1050 22.53 -112.69 30.42
N THR A 1051 21.52 -113.02 31.22
CA THR A 1051 21.23 -114.38 31.70
C THR A 1051 19.89 -114.86 31.16
N ALA A 1052 19.72 -116.18 31.01
CA ALA A 1052 18.45 -116.84 30.68
C ALA A 1052 18.40 -118.21 31.37
N THR A 1053 17.20 -118.76 31.56
CA THR A 1053 16.98 -119.98 32.36
C THR A 1053 17.39 -121.30 31.71
N ALA A 1054 17.59 -121.34 30.39
CA ALA A 1054 17.80 -122.60 29.64
C ALA A 1054 19.13 -122.68 28.87
N ALA A 1055 19.74 -121.54 28.52
CA ALA A 1055 20.97 -121.49 27.71
C ALA A 1055 21.65 -120.11 27.81
N THR A 1056 22.93 -120.03 27.45
CA THR A 1056 23.73 -118.81 27.52
C THR A 1056 23.38 -117.82 26.40
N PRO A 1057 22.91 -116.58 26.72
CA PRO A 1057 22.53 -115.59 25.71
C PRO A 1057 23.65 -115.14 24.76
N THR A 1058 23.26 -114.89 23.52
CA THR A 1058 24.10 -114.36 22.43
C THR A 1058 23.42 -113.15 21.78
N GLY A 1059 24.16 -112.31 21.05
CA GLY A 1059 23.63 -111.11 20.40
C GLY A 1059 24.22 -109.81 20.94
N THR A 1060 23.54 -108.69 20.72
CA THR A 1060 24.09 -107.35 20.96
C THR A 1060 23.50 -106.69 22.20
N VAL A 1061 24.34 -105.97 22.94
CA VAL A 1061 23.93 -105.00 23.96
C VAL A 1061 24.29 -103.58 23.52
N ARG A 1062 23.37 -102.63 23.76
CA ARG A 1062 23.54 -101.20 23.52
C ARG A 1062 23.38 -100.44 24.83
N ILE A 1063 24.11 -99.34 24.97
CA ILE A 1063 24.04 -98.46 26.13
C ILE A 1063 23.57 -97.10 25.65
N LEU A 1064 22.47 -96.64 26.25
CA LEU A 1064 21.76 -95.43 25.87
C LEU A 1064 21.84 -94.38 26.99
N LYS A 1065 21.94 -93.10 26.64
CA LYS A 1065 21.69 -91.95 27.54
C LYS A 1065 20.58 -91.12 26.90
N GLY A 1066 19.46 -90.91 27.58
CA GLY A 1066 18.31 -90.16 27.03
C GLY A 1066 17.68 -90.79 25.77
N GLY A 1067 18.03 -92.03 25.43
CA GLY A 1067 17.69 -92.66 24.14
C GLY A 1067 18.89 -92.78 23.19
N ALA A 1068 19.77 -91.76 23.15
CA ALA A 1068 20.96 -91.74 22.31
C ALA A 1068 21.97 -92.84 22.66
N LYS A 1069 22.46 -93.57 21.65
CA LYS A 1069 23.40 -94.70 21.80
C LYS A 1069 24.83 -94.23 22.08
N VAL A 1070 25.25 -94.30 23.34
CA VAL A 1070 26.58 -93.90 23.83
C VAL A 1070 27.60 -95.05 23.87
N GLY A 1071 27.19 -96.28 23.56
CA GLY A 1071 28.07 -97.45 23.39
C GLY A 1071 27.32 -98.71 22.94
N SER A 1072 28.05 -99.72 22.45
CA SER A 1072 27.51 -101.03 22.12
C SER A 1072 28.58 -102.13 22.13
N GLY A 1073 28.20 -103.39 22.32
CA GLY A 1073 29.09 -104.54 22.23
C GLY A 1073 28.33 -105.86 22.06
N THR A 1074 29.02 -106.90 21.60
CA THR A 1074 28.44 -108.24 21.38
C THR A 1074 28.70 -109.13 22.60
N LEU A 1075 27.69 -109.89 23.02
CA LEU A 1075 27.81 -110.88 24.09
C LEU A 1075 28.70 -112.05 23.67
N SER A 1076 29.71 -112.34 24.50
CA SER A 1076 30.46 -113.60 24.48
C SER A 1076 30.23 -114.32 25.80
N ARG A 1077 29.75 -115.57 25.74
CA ARG A 1077 29.34 -116.37 26.91
C ARG A 1077 28.41 -115.61 27.87
N GLY A 1078 27.44 -114.87 27.32
CA GLY A 1078 26.47 -114.07 28.09
C GLY A 1078 26.99 -112.75 28.65
N LYS A 1079 28.25 -112.36 28.41
CA LYS A 1079 28.83 -111.11 28.94
C LYS A 1079 29.46 -110.22 27.86
N ALA A 1080 29.49 -108.92 28.10
CA ALA A 1080 30.21 -107.94 27.27
C ALA A 1080 30.74 -106.78 28.13
N THR A 1081 31.94 -106.28 27.83
CA THR A 1081 32.45 -105.03 28.41
C THR A 1081 32.40 -103.95 27.33
N VAL A 1082 31.48 -103.00 27.49
CA VAL A 1082 31.18 -101.95 26.52
C VAL A 1082 31.94 -100.67 26.88
N ALA A 1083 32.69 -100.12 25.92
CA ALA A 1083 33.24 -98.77 26.05
C ALA A 1083 32.12 -97.74 25.84
N VAL A 1084 32.02 -96.76 26.73
CA VAL A 1084 31.03 -95.68 26.66
C VAL A 1084 31.75 -94.34 26.49
N GLN A 1085 31.28 -93.55 25.53
CA GLN A 1085 31.91 -92.29 25.12
C GLN A 1085 31.00 -91.09 25.41
N ASN A 1086 31.53 -89.87 25.19
CA ASN A 1086 30.81 -88.60 25.16
C ASN A 1086 29.96 -88.25 26.41
N LEU A 1087 30.33 -88.78 27.59
CA LEU A 1087 29.79 -88.33 28.87
C LEU A 1087 30.61 -87.17 29.44
N GLY A 1088 29.97 -86.01 29.61
CA GLY A 1088 30.52 -84.85 30.33
C GLY A 1088 30.72 -85.10 31.82
N VAL A 1089 31.10 -84.08 32.59
CA VAL A 1089 31.19 -84.20 34.06
C VAL A 1089 29.79 -84.19 34.66
N GLY A 1090 29.49 -85.16 35.54
CA GLY A 1090 28.19 -85.25 36.20
C GLY A 1090 27.84 -86.67 36.64
N THR A 1091 26.59 -86.82 37.08
CA THR A 1091 25.95 -88.13 37.27
C THR A 1091 25.05 -88.39 36.07
N HIS A 1092 25.21 -89.53 35.40
CA HIS A 1092 24.42 -89.90 34.23
C HIS A 1092 23.67 -91.20 34.50
N ARG A 1093 22.36 -91.21 34.25
CA ARG A 1093 21.56 -92.43 34.18
C ARG A 1093 21.66 -92.99 32.76
N LEU A 1094 22.14 -94.22 32.65
CA LEU A 1094 22.25 -94.96 31.40
C LEU A 1094 21.22 -96.10 31.39
N THR A 1095 20.69 -96.41 30.21
CA THR A 1095 19.87 -97.61 29.98
C THR A 1095 20.69 -98.61 29.20
N VAL A 1096 20.92 -99.79 29.76
CA VAL A 1096 21.61 -100.90 29.08
C VAL A 1096 20.54 -101.83 28.54
N VAL A 1097 20.49 -101.97 27.22
CA VAL A 1097 19.49 -102.75 26.48
C VAL A 1097 20.20 -103.92 25.83
N TYR A 1098 19.74 -105.14 26.12
CA TYR A 1098 19.98 -106.31 25.30
C TYR A 1098 18.89 -106.39 24.24
N ASP A 1099 19.28 -106.30 22.96
CA ASP A 1099 18.34 -106.18 21.84
C ASP A 1099 17.55 -107.47 21.53
N GLY A 1100 17.92 -108.59 22.18
CA GLY A 1100 17.33 -109.90 21.93
C GLY A 1100 17.84 -110.56 20.65
N THR A 1101 17.30 -111.75 20.38
CA THR A 1101 17.45 -112.50 19.12
C THR A 1101 16.15 -113.27 18.85
N SER A 1102 16.09 -114.04 17.76
CA SER A 1102 15.00 -115.00 17.53
C SER A 1102 14.91 -116.11 18.59
N ALA A 1103 15.96 -116.34 19.39
CA ALA A 1103 16.01 -117.35 20.45
C ALA A 1103 15.85 -116.78 21.87
N TYR A 1104 16.19 -115.50 22.08
CA TYR A 1104 16.27 -114.86 23.39
C TYR A 1104 15.50 -113.54 23.41
N ALA A 1105 14.57 -113.37 24.36
CA ALA A 1105 13.79 -112.15 24.48
C ALA A 1105 14.69 -110.95 24.85
N ALA A 1106 14.42 -109.79 24.26
CA ALA A 1106 15.08 -108.54 24.65
C ALA A 1106 14.83 -108.23 26.13
N SER A 1107 15.83 -107.66 26.82
CA SER A 1107 15.69 -107.18 28.20
C SER A 1107 16.55 -105.95 28.42
N GLN A 1108 16.29 -105.20 29.49
CA GLN A 1108 17.02 -103.97 29.78
C GLN A 1108 17.15 -103.72 31.28
N THR A 1109 18.12 -102.90 31.65
CA THR A 1109 18.33 -102.39 33.02
C THR A 1109 18.81 -100.93 32.97
N THR A 1110 18.83 -100.22 34.10
CA THR A 1110 19.43 -98.87 34.17
C THR A 1110 20.57 -98.81 35.16
N LEU A 1111 21.69 -98.23 34.74
CA LEU A 1111 22.91 -98.04 35.52
C LEU A 1111 23.18 -96.54 35.69
N THR A 1112 23.41 -96.10 36.92
CA THR A 1112 23.82 -94.73 37.21
C THR A 1112 25.34 -94.66 37.33
N VAL A 1113 25.99 -93.87 36.48
CA VAL A 1113 27.45 -93.66 36.48
C VAL A 1113 27.80 -92.25 36.89
N LYS A 1114 29.01 -92.06 37.46
CA LYS A 1114 29.53 -90.74 37.82
C LYS A 1114 30.83 -90.46 37.08
N VAL A 1115 30.84 -89.40 36.28
CA VAL A 1115 32.02 -88.89 35.59
C VAL A 1115 32.53 -87.67 36.34
N THR A 1116 33.76 -87.74 36.81
CA THR A 1116 34.42 -86.70 37.60
C THR A 1116 35.36 -85.85 36.74
N ARG A 1117 35.69 -84.63 37.21
CA ARG A 1117 36.60 -83.73 36.50
C ARG A 1117 37.97 -84.38 36.23
N ALA A 1118 38.54 -84.11 35.07
CA ALA A 1118 39.87 -84.59 34.69
C ALA A 1118 40.93 -84.10 35.68
N SER A 1119 41.88 -84.95 36.05
CA SER A 1119 43.05 -84.52 36.84
C SER A 1119 44.00 -83.68 35.97
N SER A 1120 44.69 -82.71 36.57
CA SER A 1120 45.67 -81.87 35.88
C SER A 1120 47.01 -81.77 36.61
N THR A 1121 48.07 -81.47 35.86
CA THR A 1121 49.35 -81.01 36.41
C THR A 1121 49.69 -79.64 35.82
N THR A 1122 50.27 -78.76 36.64
CA THR A 1122 50.67 -77.40 36.23
C THR A 1122 52.19 -77.30 36.27
N LYS A 1123 52.82 -76.96 35.15
CA LYS A 1123 54.27 -76.68 35.05
C LYS A 1123 54.48 -75.19 34.76
N ALA A 1124 55.24 -74.52 35.61
CA ALA A 1124 55.67 -73.14 35.40
C ALA A 1124 57.15 -73.10 35.01
N THR A 1125 57.49 -72.29 34.02
CA THR A 1125 58.88 -72.01 33.60
C THR A 1125 59.08 -70.50 33.44
N VAL A 1126 60.27 -70.03 33.81
CA VAL A 1126 60.67 -68.63 33.72
C VAL A 1126 62.18 -68.56 33.51
N THR A 1127 62.64 -67.64 32.67
CA THR A 1127 64.07 -67.38 32.46
C THR A 1127 64.56 -66.29 33.41
N SER A 1128 65.88 -66.26 33.68
CA SER A 1128 66.49 -65.18 34.46
C SER A 1128 66.54 -63.88 33.64
N VAL A 1129 66.25 -62.75 34.27
CA VAL A 1129 66.24 -61.42 33.61
C VAL A 1129 67.10 -60.41 34.39
N THR A 1130 67.28 -59.20 33.85
CA THR A 1130 67.84 -58.06 34.60
C THR A 1130 66.72 -57.20 35.17
N SER A 1131 67.00 -56.39 36.19
CA SER A 1131 66.01 -55.51 36.84
C SER A 1131 65.36 -54.45 35.91
N LYS A 1132 65.91 -54.21 34.72
CA LYS A 1132 65.29 -53.34 33.69
C LYS A 1132 64.24 -54.06 32.81
N THR A 1133 64.14 -55.39 32.90
CA THR A 1133 63.32 -56.22 32.00
C THR A 1133 62.23 -56.97 32.77
N ALA A 1134 61.01 -57.00 32.19
CA ALA A 1134 59.89 -57.76 32.74
C ALA A 1134 60.08 -59.27 32.48
N ALA A 1135 60.03 -60.09 33.53
CA ALA A 1135 60.07 -61.55 33.40
C ALA A 1135 58.74 -62.08 32.85
N LYS A 1136 58.80 -63.03 31.90
CA LYS A 1136 57.63 -63.73 31.36
C LYS A 1136 57.60 -65.16 31.90
N VAL A 1137 56.54 -65.49 32.65
CA VAL A 1137 56.33 -66.83 33.20
C VAL A 1137 55.42 -67.60 32.25
N THR A 1138 55.95 -68.63 31.61
CA THR A 1138 55.15 -69.56 30.81
C THR A 1138 54.59 -70.62 31.75
N VAL A 1139 53.26 -70.80 31.75
CA VAL A 1139 52.58 -71.85 32.49
C VAL A 1139 51.87 -72.77 31.50
N LYS A 1140 52.18 -74.06 31.56
CA LYS A 1140 51.48 -75.12 30.82
C LYS A 1140 50.70 -76.00 31.81
N VAL A 1141 49.43 -76.23 31.51
CA VAL A 1141 48.55 -77.14 32.26
C VAL A 1141 48.28 -78.36 31.38
N THR A 1142 48.57 -79.54 31.90
CA THR A 1142 48.41 -80.81 31.20
C THR A 1142 47.31 -81.63 31.87
N SER A 1143 46.35 -82.10 31.08
CA SER A 1143 45.20 -82.90 31.53
C SER A 1143 44.68 -83.75 30.36
N ALA A 1144 43.88 -84.79 30.65
CA ALA A 1144 43.30 -85.68 29.63
C ALA A 1144 42.29 -85.02 28.67
N VAL A 1145 41.83 -83.81 29.00
CA VAL A 1145 41.09 -82.90 28.11
C VAL A 1145 41.71 -81.51 28.11
N LYS A 1146 41.38 -80.69 27.11
CA LYS A 1146 41.91 -79.32 26.92
C LYS A 1146 41.62 -78.43 28.15
N ALA A 1147 42.67 -78.05 28.88
CA ALA A 1147 42.54 -77.15 30.03
C ALA A 1147 42.24 -75.70 29.59
N THR A 1148 41.20 -75.12 30.18
CA THR A 1148 40.73 -73.74 29.97
C THR A 1148 40.54 -73.03 31.31
N GLY A 1149 40.39 -71.70 31.31
CA GLY A 1149 40.20 -70.90 32.53
C GLY A 1149 41.48 -70.22 33.02
N LYS A 1150 41.44 -69.68 34.26
CA LYS A 1150 42.46 -68.76 34.79
C LYS A 1150 43.58 -69.49 35.54
N VAL A 1151 44.81 -69.04 35.30
CA VAL A 1151 46.01 -69.32 36.09
C VAL A 1151 46.40 -68.05 36.85
N THR A 1152 46.61 -68.16 38.15
CA THR A 1152 47.18 -67.11 38.98
C THR A 1152 48.66 -67.39 39.20
N VAL A 1153 49.53 -66.48 38.78
CA VAL A 1153 50.97 -66.50 39.05
C VAL A 1153 51.25 -65.53 40.19
N THR A 1154 51.73 -66.06 41.32
CA THR A 1154 52.15 -65.29 42.49
C THR A 1154 53.65 -65.44 42.68
N VAL A 1155 54.34 -64.31 42.77
CA VAL A 1155 55.78 -64.19 43.00
C VAL A 1155 56.00 -63.78 44.45
N THR A 1156 56.89 -64.47 45.16
CA THR A 1156 57.22 -64.20 46.56
C THR A 1156 58.72 -63.94 46.77
N SER A 1157 59.01 -63.12 47.78
CA SER A 1157 60.35 -62.89 48.33
C SER A 1157 60.27 -62.99 49.85
N GLY A 1158 61.18 -63.74 50.50
CA GLY A 1158 61.13 -63.98 51.94
C GLY A 1158 59.78 -64.53 52.44
N GLY A 1159 59.09 -65.33 51.61
CA GLY A 1159 57.74 -65.84 51.87
C GLY A 1159 56.59 -64.87 51.58
N LYS A 1160 56.82 -63.55 51.56
CA LYS A 1160 55.80 -62.53 51.30
C LYS A 1160 55.54 -62.34 49.79
N PRO A 1161 54.28 -62.16 49.34
CA PRO A 1161 53.98 -61.88 47.93
C PRO A 1161 54.45 -60.49 47.52
N VAL A 1162 55.12 -60.40 46.37
CA VAL A 1162 55.64 -59.15 45.78
C VAL A 1162 55.02 -58.82 44.42
N ALA A 1163 54.43 -59.80 43.74
CA ALA A 1163 53.60 -59.57 42.56
C ALA A 1163 52.61 -60.73 42.38
N THR A 1164 51.36 -60.40 42.04
CA THR A 1164 50.37 -61.37 41.55
C THR A 1164 49.83 -60.91 40.20
N ARG A 1165 49.72 -61.84 39.25
CA ARG A 1165 49.16 -61.62 37.91
C ARG A 1165 48.36 -62.84 37.48
N THR A 1166 47.23 -62.62 36.81
CA THR A 1166 46.38 -63.68 36.25
C THR A 1166 46.51 -63.74 34.74
N GLY A 1167 46.50 -64.94 34.18
CA GLY A 1167 46.38 -65.17 32.73
C GLY A 1167 45.37 -66.26 32.43
N THR A 1168 44.66 -66.14 31.30
CA THR A 1168 43.72 -67.16 30.82
C THR A 1168 44.42 -68.13 29.88
N LEU A 1169 44.22 -69.44 30.09
CA LEU A 1169 44.77 -70.48 29.23
C LEU A 1169 44.21 -70.40 27.81
N ARG A 1170 45.10 -70.33 26.81
CA ARG A 1170 44.80 -70.59 25.39
C ARG A 1170 45.55 -71.86 25.00
N ASN A 1171 44.84 -72.86 24.48
CA ASN A 1171 45.39 -74.18 24.12
C ASN A 1171 46.24 -74.85 25.21
N GLY A 1172 45.80 -74.79 26.48
CA GLY A 1172 46.48 -75.44 27.61
C GLY A 1172 47.75 -74.73 28.11
N ALA A 1173 48.09 -73.56 27.58
CA ALA A 1173 49.20 -72.74 28.06
C ALA A 1173 48.82 -71.26 28.20
N VAL A 1174 49.62 -70.52 28.95
CA VAL A 1174 49.57 -69.06 29.02
C VAL A 1174 50.95 -68.49 29.35
N VAL A 1175 51.27 -67.33 28.78
CA VAL A 1175 52.47 -66.55 29.15
C VAL A 1175 52.02 -65.35 29.97
N VAL A 1176 52.46 -65.27 31.22
CA VAL A 1176 52.11 -64.19 32.15
C VAL A 1176 53.32 -63.28 32.32
N THR A 1177 53.20 -62.05 31.83
CA THR A 1177 54.22 -61.00 32.04
C THR A 1177 54.13 -60.46 33.47
N LEU A 1178 55.22 -60.54 34.21
CA LEU A 1178 55.37 -59.96 35.54
C LEU A 1178 55.73 -58.47 35.45
N PRO A 1179 55.50 -57.66 36.50
CA PRO A 1179 56.16 -56.36 36.62
C PRO A 1179 57.69 -56.52 36.61
N LYS A 1180 58.41 -55.42 36.34
CA LYS A 1180 59.86 -55.35 36.57
C LYS A 1180 60.12 -55.52 38.07
N LEU A 1181 61.11 -56.32 38.44
CA LEU A 1181 61.46 -56.62 39.83
C LEU A 1181 62.90 -56.17 40.13
N ALA A 1182 63.20 -55.97 41.41
CA ALA A 1182 64.56 -55.65 41.86
C ALA A 1182 65.52 -56.85 41.70
N LYS A 1183 66.84 -56.61 41.86
CA LYS A 1183 67.84 -57.69 41.94
C LYS A 1183 67.48 -58.64 43.09
N GLY A 1184 67.33 -59.93 42.81
CA GLY A 1184 66.94 -60.91 43.83
C GLY A 1184 66.68 -62.33 43.31
N THR A 1185 66.49 -63.26 44.25
CA THR A 1185 65.84 -64.56 43.99
C THR A 1185 64.39 -64.46 44.41
N TYR A 1186 63.48 -64.94 43.58
CA TYR A 1186 62.04 -64.99 43.85
C TYR A 1186 61.49 -66.39 43.62
N SER A 1187 60.55 -66.81 44.47
CA SER A 1187 59.80 -68.05 44.29
C SER A 1187 58.51 -67.75 43.53
N VAL A 1188 58.28 -68.44 42.41
CA VAL A 1188 57.13 -68.21 41.52
C VAL A 1188 56.21 -69.41 41.60
N LYS A 1189 55.00 -69.22 42.14
CA LYS A 1189 53.95 -70.25 42.24
C LYS A 1189 52.84 -69.95 41.24
N ALA A 1190 52.56 -70.89 40.34
CA ALA A 1190 51.41 -70.83 39.44
C ALA A 1190 50.31 -71.76 39.98
N ARG A 1191 49.13 -71.21 40.23
CA ARG A 1191 47.91 -71.95 40.59
C ARG A 1191 46.93 -71.91 39.43
N TYR A 1192 46.65 -73.07 38.84
CA TYR A 1192 45.49 -73.25 37.99
C TYR A 1192 44.24 -73.42 38.86
N ALA A 1193 43.20 -72.61 38.62
CA ALA A 1193 41.97 -72.63 39.41
C ALA A 1193 41.07 -73.86 39.13
N GLY A 1194 41.33 -74.60 38.06
CA GLY A 1194 40.41 -75.61 37.52
C GLY A 1194 39.38 -74.99 36.58
N SER A 1195 38.45 -75.83 36.12
CA SER A 1195 37.28 -75.46 35.32
C SER A 1195 36.08 -76.34 35.71
N SER A 1196 34.98 -76.24 34.96
CA SER A 1196 33.87 -77.21 35.00
C SER A 1196 34.31 -78.64 34.62
N THR A 1197 35.34 -78.77 33.79
CA THR A 1197 35.82 -80.05 33.21
C THR A 1197 37.11 -80.59 33.83
N VAL A 1198 37.95 -79.73 34.43
CA VAL A 1198 39.30 -80.07 34.91
C VAL A 1198 39.52 -79.62 36.36
N LEU A 1199 40.20 -80.44 37.16
CA LEU A 1199 40.55 -80.14 38.55
C LEU A 1199 41.69 -79.09 38.65
N PRO A 1200 41.71 -78.26 39.71
CA PRO A 1200 42.82 -77.36 39.99
C PRO A 1200 44.14 -78.10 40.23
N SER A 1201 45.26 -77.43 39.94
CA SER A 1201 46.61 -77.89 40.30
C SER A 1201 47.57 -76.71 40.47
N THR A 1202 48.76 -76.96 41.02
CA THR A 1202 49.79 -75.93 41.22
C THR A 1202 51.16 -76.40 40.74
N GLY A 1203 51.91 -75.48 40.12
CA GLY A 1203 53.33 -75.63 39.82
C GLY A 1203 54.15 -74.53 40.49
N ALA A 1204 55.44 -74.77 40.68
CA ALA A 1204 56.37 -73.80 41.22
C ALA A 1204 57.69 -73.77 40.42
N THR A 1205 58.36 -72.62 40.42
CA THR A 1205 59.67 -72.42 39.80
C THR A 1205 60.41 -71.25 40.48
N ARG A 1206 61.70 -71.06 40.17
CA ARG A 1206 62.55 -70.02 40.75
C ARG A 1206 62.94 -68.99 39.68
N LEU A 1207 62.63 -67.72 39.95
CA LEU A 1207 63.11 -66.59 39.14
C LEU A 1207 64.36 -66.00 39.80
N VAL A 1208 65.39 -65.75 39.01
CA VAL A 1208 66.55 -64.95 39.42
C VAL A 1208 66.58 -63.67 38.59
N VAL A 1209 66.61 -62.54 39.27
CA VAL A 1209 66.74 -61.21 38.67
C VAL A 1209 68.13 -60.67 38.99
N LYS A 1210 68.93 -60.47 37.94
CA LYS A 1210 70.27 -59.90 38.03
C LYS A 1210 70.19 -58.36 38.07
N ALA A 1211 71.23 -57.72 38.56
CA ALA A 1211 71.38 -56.27 38.35
C ALA A 1211 71.47 -55.99 36.84
N ALA A 1212 70.83 -54.92 36.37
CA ALA A 1212 71.20 -54.34 35.09
C ALA A 1212 72.57 -53.66 35.25
N THR A 1213 73.59 -54.14 34.53
CA THR A 1213 74.90 -53.47 34.47
C THR A 1213 74.71 -52.07 33.88
N ALA A 1214 75.27 -51.06 34.55
CA ALA A 1214 75.51 -49.78 33.93
C ALA A 1214 76.68 -49.94 32.95
N ARG A 1215 76.52 -49.43 31.72
CA ARG A 1215 77.69 -49.05 30.92
C ARG A 1215 78.15 -47.71 31.48
N SER A 1216 79.25 -47.72 32.22
CA SER A 1216 80.01 -46.50 32.49
C SER A 1216 80.56 -45.96 31.17
N ALA A 1217 80.41 -44.67 30.92
CA ALA A 1217 81.30 -43.99 30.01
C ALA A 1217 82.65 -43.85 30.72
N ALA A 1218 83.75 -44.16 30.03
CA ALA A 1218 85.11 -43.91 30.48
C ALA A 1218 85.93 -43.55 29.23
N TRP A 1219 86.72 -42.49 29.32
CA TRP A 1219 87.62 -42.07 28.25
C TRP A 1219 88.93 -42.84 28.34
N VAL A 1220 89.29 -43.57 27.28
CA VAL A 1220 90.53 -43.42 26.48
C VAL A 1220 90.16 -43.81 25.05
#